data_AF-A0A9R1SSP0-F1
#
_entry.id   AF-A0A9R1SSP0-F1
#
_cell.length_a   1.000
_cell.length_b   1.000
_cell.length_c   1.000
_cell.angle_alpha   90.00
_cell.angle_beta   90.00
_cell.angle_gamma   90.00
#
_symmetry.space_group_name_H-M   'P 1'
#
loop_
_entity.id
_entity.type
_entity.pdbx_description
1 polymer ?
#
loop_
_entity_poly.entity_id
_entity_poly.type
_entity_poly.pdbx_seq_one_letter_code
_entity_poly.pdbx_strand_id
1 'polypeptide(L)'
;METDNEHHGMFVDPDFPAEESSLFCDYTTPLPKLLGDVTWLRPQEICKQPQLFPDDPVEAHPKQGILGDCWLLCACSMLLKNQHLLNKVFPPEQPLWGDRVYHGEFRVQFWQNGRWIEVRVDDQLPCVNDTLCFSRCQSPRAFWVALLEKAYAKLHGSYERLWAGQVCEAVVDLSGTIAVRWSLKGAESPQQPKDSQTQHTPNGMRLSELSLELKERCAISCCVHSAPTGIPELGQYHAMSVMEWTNVTTTTGEQVELIRIRNPWGRRSWNGVWRESGSGWASLEPSCSQALLGRTAEGEFWMDETEFQQEFDEVTVGCPLSETGHLQSIYTGSYLTHSHQIGGRWVKGHSAGGCRNNNTFSINPKFWLKVCERGEVLLSLLQYGHPEPPAEGRTQQHSHLQAIALHVWKVEKKHFNLMRTLNKPPLVSHTHAYNREVVVPTHLNPGFYLLVPSTFLQGAEGRFLLRVHSSCSTSLSVMKSPPPLQHCSEGEWETLSSHGCWSVGSTAGGSRNFTTHGLNPRIPFTVTYDPGGNNVKVTLCQNRPENSLHAIGFHIYKVPDGDSLLSPGAMSPVVSCVPHAHSQEVSVFCHLQPGKYIIIPSTYQPELSAHFTLTFTCRINRKAMQSQELLGHAVQEVSCISVMRR
;
A
#
# COMPACT_ATOMS: atom_id res chain seq x y z
N MET A 1 16.17 -30.03 45.79
CA MET A 1 17.46 -29.47 45.34
C MET A 1 17.86 -30.27 44.13
N GLU A 2 17.24 -29.97 43.00
CA GLU A 2 17.71 -30.41 41.69
C GLU A 2 18.36 -29.16 41.10
N THR A 3 19.68 -29.26 40.93
CA THR A 3 20.49 -28.25 40.28
C THR A 3 20.22 -28.34 38.79
N ASP A 4 19.38 -27.45 38.27
CA ASP A 4 19.31 -27.19 36.84
C ASP A 4 20.69 -26.68 36.40
N ASN A 5 21.31 -27.48 35.53
CA ASN A 5 22.53 -27.15 34.82
C ASN A 5 22.20 -26.00 33.84
N GLU A 6 22.39 -24.75 34.26
CA GLU A 6 22.30 -23.60 33.36
C GLU A 6 23.34 -23.75 32.24
N HIS A 7 22.86 -23.78 31.00
CA HIS A 7 23.69 -23.88 29.80
C HIS A 7 24.69 -22.71 29.72
N HIS A 8 25.96 -22.95 30.06
CA HIS A 8 27.10 -22.06 29.78
C HIS A 8 27.50 -22.05 28.29
N GLY A 9 26.54 -21.84 27.38
CA GLY A 9 26.75 -21.77 25.94
C GLY A 9 26.44 -20.39 25.37
N MET A 10 27.20 -19.96 24.36
CA MET A 10 26.82 -18.80 23.56
C MET A 10 25.55 -19.09 22.77
N PHE A 11 24.64 -18.12 22.68
CA PHE A 11 23.42 -18.20 21.89
C PHE A 11 23.77 -18.43 20.43
N VAL A 12 23.10 -19.41 19.83
CA VAL A 12 23.15 -19.72 18.41
C VAL A 12 21.72 -19.63 17.92
N ASP A 13 21.49 -18.82 16.91
CA ASP A 13 20.16 -18.53 16.39
C ASP A 13 19.65 -19.69 15.51
N PRO A 14 18.66 -20.48 15.95
CA PRO A 14 18.17 -21.62 15.17
C PRO A 14 17.35 -21.17 13.95
N ASP A 15 16.79 -19.95 13.97
CA ASP A 15 15.94 -19.44 12.90
C ASP A 15 16.73 -18.69 11.82
N PHE A 16 18.01 -18.38 12.09
CA PHE A 16 18.90 -17.70 11.16
C PHE A 16 20.35 -18.21 11.36
N PRO A 17 20.61 -19.46 10.94
CA PRO A 17 21.87 -20.14 11.23
C PRO A 17 23.06 -19.47 10.54
N ALA A 18 24.25 -19.67 11.11
CA ALA A 18 25.52 -19.23 10.53
C ALA A 18 25.93 -20.09 9.31
N GLU A 19 25.07 -20.14 8.29
CA GLU A 19 25.16 -21.00 7.12
C GLU A 19 24.80 -20.24 5.83
N GLU A 20 25.03 -20.88 4.68
CA GLU A 20 24.73 -20.30 3.37
C GLU A 20 23.26 -19.92 3.17
N SER A 21 22.33 -20.61 3.82
CA SER A 21 20.88 -20.34 3.76
C SER A 21 20.49 -18.97 4.30
N SER A 22 21.26 -18.42 5.25
CA SER A 22 21.09 -17.07 5.77
C SER A 22 21.72 -16.00 4.88
N LEU A 23 22.66 -16.39 4.01
CA LEU A 23 23.32 -15.48 3.07
C LEU A 23 22.54 -15.38 1.75
N PHE A 24 22.17 -16.52 1.18
CA PHE A 24 21.65 -16.66 -0.18
C PHE A 24 20.24 -17.24 -0.16
N CYS A 25 19.37 -16.75 -1.04
CA CYS A 25 18.03 -17.30 -1.22
C CYS A 25 17.73 -17.74 -2.65
N ASP A 26 18.17 -16.97 -3.65
CA ASP A 26 17.86 -17.23 -5.06
C ASP A 26 19.07 -17.10 -5.99
N TYR A 27 20.22 -16.67 -5.46
CA TYR A 27 21.49 -16.54 -6.18
C TYR A 27 21.40 -15.60 -7.39
N THR A 28 20.45 -14.65 -7.37
CA THR A 28 20.20 -13.71 -8.47
C THR A 28 21.05 -12.45 -8.37
N THR A 29 21.74 -12.24 -7.25
CA THR A 29 22.56 -11.08 -7.00
C THR A 29 24.04 -11.35 -7.29
N PRO A 30 24.94 -10.36 -7.16
CA PRO A 30 26.39 -10.59 -7.18
C PRO A 30 26.96 -11.29 -5.93
N LEU A 31 26.18 -11.48 -4.85
CA LEU A 31 26.64 -12.11 -3.61
C LEU A 31 27.15 -13.56 -3.76
N PRO A 32 26.60 -14.43 -4.64
CA PRO A 32 27.10 -15.79 -4.85
C PRO A 32 28.58 -15.89 -5.22
N LYS A 33 29.23 -14.78 -5.60
CA LYS A 33 30.68 -14.71 -5.77
C LYS A 33 31.47 -14.96 -4.47
N LEU A 34 30.82 -14.88 -3.31
CA LEU A 34 31.39 -15.15 -1.99
C LEU A 34 31.16 -16.59 -1.50
N LEU A 35 30.55 -17.44 -2.33
CA LEU A 35 30.19 -18.80 -1.92
C LEU A 35 31.44 -19.59 -1.56
N GLY A 36 31.45 -20.18 -0.36
CA GLY A 36 32.60 -20.88 0.22
C GLY A 36 33.70 -19.99 0.84
N ASP A 37 33.67 -18.68 0.62
CA ASP A 37 34.68 -17.74 1.16
C ASP A 37 34.25 -17.08 2.48
N VAL A 38 32.96 -17.16 2.83
CA VAL A 38 32.40 -16.52 4.03
C VAL A 38 32.60 -17.39 5.26
N THR A 39 33.21 -16.82 6.30
CA THR A 39 33.24 -17.36 7.65
C THR A 39 32.31 -16.56 8.56
N TRP A 40 31.81 -17.17 9.62
CA TRP A 40 30.97 -16.50 10.61
C TRP A 40 31.76 -16.33 11.90
N LEU A 41 32.02 -15.08 12.28
CA LEU A 41 32.84 -14.75 13.45
C LEU A 41 32.06 -13.86 14.41
N ARG A 42 32.26 -14.03 15.72
CA ARG A 42 31.73 -13.11 16.72
C ARG A 42 32.62 -11.87 16.84
N PRO A 43 32.10 -10.72 17.27
CA PRO A 43 32.88 -9.50 17.44
C PRO A 43 34.15 -9.64 18.30
N GLN A 44 34.17 -10.53 19.30
CA GLN A 44 35.34 -10.83 20.12
C GLN A 44 36.48 -11.52 19.34
N GLU A 45 36.15 -12.19 18.24
CA GLU A 45 37.11 -12.84 17.33
C GLU A 45 37.64 -11.84 16.29
N ILE A 46 36.84 -10.84 15.95
CA ILE A 46 37.17 -9.79 14.97
C ILE A 46 38.02 -8.68 15.60
N CYS A 47 37.69 -8.25 16.82
CA CYS A 47 38.42 -7.19 17.51
C CYS A 47 38.50 -7.40 19.04
N LYS A 48 39.53 -6.80 19.66
CA LYS A 48 39.84 -7.02 21.10
C LYS A 48 38.82 -6.42 22.07
N GLN A 49 38.11 -5.37 21.66
CA GLN A 49 37.20 -4.60 22.52
C GLN A 49 35.98 -4.19 21.70
N PRO A 50 35.06 -5.14 21.43
CA PRO A 50 33.85 -4.84 20.69
C PRO A 50 32.92 -3.95 21.52
N GLN A 51 32.30 -2.99 20.84
CA GLN A 51 31.32 -2.06 21.38
C GLN A 51 30.08 -2.10 20.50
N LEU A 52 28.90 -1.87 21.11
CA LEU A 52 27.67 -1.79 20.31
C LEU A 52 27.67 -0.47 19.54
N PHE A 53 27.79 0.62 20.29
CA PHE A 53 27.95 1.97 19.77
C PHE A 53 29.31 2.53 20.17
N PRO A 54 29.98 3.31 19.31
CA PRO A 54 31.20 4.02 19.67
C PRO A 54 30.88 5.26 20.53
N ASP A 55 31.89 5.78 21.23
CA ASP A 55 31.75 6.98 22.06
C ASP A 55 31.49 8.25 21.23
N ASP A 56 32.10 8.34 20.04
CA ASP A 56 31.90 9.44 19.08
C ASP A 56 30.76 9.08 18.08
N PRO A 57 29.65 9.85 18.05
CA PRO A 57 28.57 9.65 17.09
C PRO A 57 29.00 9.73 15.62
N VAL A 58 30.08 10.48 15.31
CA VAL A 58 30.63 10.53 13.95
C VAL A 58 31.11 9.13 13.54
N GLU A 59 31.81 8.43 14.43
CA GLU A 59 32.30 7.08 14.16
C GLU A 59 31.20 6.01 14.11
N ALA A 60 29.99 6.33 14.56
CA ALA A 60 28.84 5.42 14.52
C ALA A 60 28.22 5.30 13.12
N HIS A 61 28.55 6.21 12.19
CA HIS A 61 27.96 6.23 10.87
C HIS A 61 28.27 4.96 10.06
N PRO A 62 27.29 4.47 9.27
CA PRO A 62 27.47 3.27 8.47
C PRO A 62 28.45 3.47 7.32
N LYS A 63 29.13 2.38 6.98
CA LYS A 63 29.91 2.14 5.77
C LYS A 63 29.39 0.85 5.12
N GLN A 64 29.12 0.92 3.83
CA GLN A 64 28.62 -0.20 3.06
C GLN A 64 29.72 -1.22 2.79
N GLY A 65 29.37 -2.50 2.90
CA GLY A 65 30.20 -3.61 2.45
C GLY A 65 29.95 -3.96 0.99
N ILE A 66 29.99 -5.25 0.69
CA ILE A 66 29.71 -5.78 -0.66
C ILE A 66 28.21 -5.89 -0.98
N LEU A 67 27.34 -5.85 0.05
CA LEU A 67 25.90 -5.92 -0.12
C LEU A 67 25.34 -4.63 -0.73
N GLY A 68 24.39 -4.75 -1.65
CA GLY A 68 23.70 -3.63 -2.31
C GLY A 68 22.60 -2.99 -1.47
N ASP A 69 22.85 -2.72 -0.19
CA ASP A 69 21.86 -2.29 0.81
C ASP A 69 21.98 -0.80 1.22
N CYS A 70 22.58 0.04 0.37
CA CYS A 70 22.73 1.48 0.60
C CYS A 70 21.45 2.18 1.11
N TRP A 71 20.30 1.68 0.68
CA TRP A 71 18.97 2.13 1.09
C TRP A 71 18.70 1.98 2.60
N LEU A 72 19.12 0.86 3.19
CA LEU A 72 19.03 0.58 4.63
C LEU A 72 20.04 1.43 5.41
N LEU A 73 21.26 1.56 4.88
CA LEU A 73 22.31 2.36 5.52
C LEU A 73 22.00 3.85 5.55
N CYS A 74 21.31 4.37 4.54
CA CYS A 74 20.76 5.72 4.59
C CYS A 74 19.76 5.87 5.74
N ALA A 75 18.91 4.86 5.95
CA ALA A 75 17.97 4.87 7.07
C ALA A 75 18.66 4.73 8.44
N CYS A 76 19.75 3.96 8.52
CA CYS A 76 20.58 3.87 9.73
C CYS A 76 21.21 5.22 10.11
N SER A 77 21.70 5.98 9.13
CA SER A 77 22.23 7.33 9.37
C SER A 77 21.19 8.27 10.00
N MET A 78 19.90 8.00 9.79
CA MET A 78 18.82 8.77 10.43
C MET A 78 18.64 8.42 11.91
N LEU A 79 18.81 7.15 12.29
CA LEU A 79 18.67 6.72 13.69
C LEU A 79 19.67 7.46 14.59
N LEU A 80 20.87 7.75 14.06
CA LEU A 80 21.89 8.54 14.77
C LEU A 80 21.45 9.98 15.08
N LYS A 81 20.46 10.53 14.35
CA LYS A 81 19.90 11.86 14.62
C LYS A 81 18.80 11.84 15.70
N ASN A 82 18.33 10.67 16.12
CA ASN A 82 17.22 10.55 17.06
C ASN A 82 17.48 9.44 18.10
N GLN A 83 18.02 9.82 19.25
CA GLN A 83 18.35 8.89 20.33
C GLN A 83 17.13 8.10 20.86
N HIS A 84 15.94 8.71 20.87
CA HIS A 84 14.71 8.02 21.29
C HIS A 84 14.38 6.85 20.36
N LEU A 85 14.45 7.07 19.04
CA LEU A 85 14.28 6.02 18.05
C LEU A 85 15.40 4.99 18.12
N LEU A 86 16.65 5.42 18.28
CA LEU A 86 17.78 4.50 18.41
C LEU A 86 17.61 3.57 19.62
N ASN A 87 17.22 4.09 20.78
CA ASN A 87 16.93 3.30 21.98
C ASN A 87 15.71 2.38 21.83
N LYS A 88 14.81 2.70 20.90
CA LYS A 88 13.65 1.85 20.57
C LYS A 88 14.05 0.69 19.67
N VAL A 89 14.88 0.95 18.67
CA VAL A 89 15.43 -0.06 17.76
C VAL A 89 16.44 -0.95 18.51
N PHE A 90 17.29 -0.37 19.35
CA PHE A 90 18.24 -1.08 20.21
C PHE A 90 17.91 -0.79 21.68
N PRO A 91 17.20 -1.70 22.36
CA PRO A 91 16.90 -1.54 23.78
C PRO A 91 18.18 -1.38 24.60
N PRO A 92 18.32 -0.33 25.43
CA PRO A 92 19.56 -0.05 26.17
C PRO A 92 19.82 -1.04 27.32
N GLU A 93 18.80 -1.77 27.76
CA GLU A 93 18.90 -2.73 28.89
C GLU A 93 19.38 -4.12 28.46
N GLN A 94 19.76 -4.32 27.19
CA GLN A 94 20.25 -5.61 26.73
C GLN A 94 21.71 -5.87 27.14
N PRO A 95 22.08 -7.12 27.52
CA PRO A 95 23.45 -7.47 27.85
C PRO A 95 24.42 -7.15 26.71
N LEU A 96 25.55 -6.52 27.02
CA LEU A 96 26.61 -6.18 26.07
C LEU A 96 27.88 -6.98 26.35
N TRP A 97 28.82 -6.92 25.41
CA TRP A 97 30.15 -7.50 25.59
C TRP A 97 30.80 -6.99 26.89
N GLY A 98 31.26 -7.92 27.72
CA GLY A 98 31.85 -7.63 29.04
C GLY A 98 30.89 -7.80 30.22
N ASP A 99 29.58 -7.86 29.97
CA ASP A 99 28.58 -8.12 31.01
C ASP A 99 28.59 -9.59 31.44
N ARG A 100 28.32 -9.86 32.73
CA ARG A 100 28.28 -11.25 33.26
C ARG A 100 27.16 -12.10 32.67
N VAL A 101 26.07 -11.45 32.26
CA VAL A 101 24.86 -12.09 31.72
C VAL A 101 24.85 -12.11 30.19
N TYR A 102 25.88 -11.54 29.55
CA TYR A 102 26.03 -11.60 28.11
C TYR A 102 26.33 -13.04 27.68
N HIS A 103 25.59 -13.49 26.68
CA HIS A 103 25.68 -14.84 26.14
C HIS A 103 25.53 -14.84 24.62
N GLY A 104 25.95 -13.77 23.92
CA GLY A 104 26.00 -13.76 22.45
C GLY A 104 24.67 -13.51 21.74
N GLU A 105 23.72 -12.86 22.40
CA GLU A 105 22.40 -12.53 21.86
C GLU A 105 22.16 -11.01 21.86
N PHE A 106 21.58 -10.49 20.78
CA PHE A 106 21.11 -9.11 20.66
C PHE A 106 19.64 -9.04 20.25
N ARG A 107 18.97 -8.00 20.73
CA ARG A 107 17.58 -7.66 20.43
C ARG A 107 17.53 -6.39 19.60
N VAL A 108 16.90 -6.47 18.44
CA VAL A 108 16.64 -5.34 17.56
C VAL A 108 15.15 -5.24 17.29
N GLN A 109 14.57 -4.04 17.40
CA GLN A 109 13.15 -3.83 17.13
C GLN A 109 12.92 -3.14 15.80
N PHE A 110 12.00 -3.69 15.01
CA PHE A 110 11.54 -3.10 13.75
C PHE A 110 10.06 -2.79 13.83
N TRP A 111 9.65 -1.67 13.26
CA TRP A 111 8.24 -1.40 13.01
C TRP A 111 7.80 -2.21 11.80
N GLN A 112 6.86 -3.11 12.01
CA GLN A 112 6.23 -3.90 10.95
C GLN A 112 4.73 -3.79 11.11
N ASN A 113 4.07 -3.26 10.08
CA ASN A 113 2.63 -3.41 9.90
C ASN A 113 1.80 -2.79 11.05
N GLY A 114 2.23 -1.64 11.56
CA GLY A 114 1.52 -0.93 12.64
C GLY A 114 1.97 -1.31 14.06
N ARG A 115 2.96 -2.20 14.21
CA ARG A 115 3.46 -2.64 15.51
C ARG A 115 4.97 -2.79 15.50
N TRP A 116 5.58 -2.61 16.67
CA TRP A 116 6.98 -2.94 16.89
C TRP A 116 7.10 -4.45 17.13
N ILE A 117 8.03 -5.08 16.42
CA ILE A 117 8.38 -6.49 16.58
C ILE A 117 9.82 -6.57 17.04
N GLU A 118 10.11 -7.47 17.97
CA GLU A 118 11.46 -7.78 18.41
C GLU A 118 12.02 -8.92 17.56
N VAL A 119 13.23 -8.72 17.04
CA VAL A 119 14.02 -9.72 16.34
C VAL A 119 15.26 -10.01 17.19
N ARG A 120 15.40 -11.25 17.60
CA ARG A 120 16.55 -11.77 18.34
C ARG A 120 17.53 -12.38 17.35
N VAL A 121 18.80 -12.05 17.47
CA VAL A 121 19.89 -12.63 16.67
C VAL A 121 21.07 -12.97 17.56
N ASP A 122 21.80 -14.02 17.21
CA ASP A 122 23.15 -14.16 17.74
C ASP A 122 24.11 -13.15 17.10
N ASP A 123 25.29 -12.97 17.69
CA ASP A 123 26.30 -12.06 17.15
C ASP A 123 27.35 -12.69 16.23
N GLN A 124 27.08 -13.85 15.64
CA GLN A 124 27.92 -14.38 14.56
C GLN A 124 27.71 -13.53 13.30
N LEU A 125 28.76 -12.93 12.76
CA LEU A 125 28.68 -12.01 11.62
C LEU A 125 29.45 -12.55 10.40
N PRO A 126 28.94 -12.37 9.17
CA PRO A 126 29.63 -12.77 7.95
C PRO A 126 30.93 -12.00 7.72
N CYS A 127 32.02 -12.75 7.54
CA CYS A 127 33.37 -12.25 7.35
C CYS A 127 34.04 -12.89 6.13
N VAL A 128 34.94 -12.13 5.50
CA VAL A 128 35.88 -12.62 4.50
C VAL A 128 37.27 -12.18 4.93
N ASN A 129 38.21 -13.11 5.06
CA ASN A 129 39.55 -12.86 5.62
C ASN A 129 39.48 -12.15 6.97
N ASP A 130 38.69 -12.69 7.90
CA ASP A 130 38.49 -12.19 9.27
C ASP A 130 37.97 -10.74 9.38
N THR A 131 37.42 -10.20 8.30
CA THR A 131 36.85 -8.84 8.24
C THR A 131 35.40 -8.89 7.81
N LEU A 132 34.53 -8.09 8.43
CA LEU A 132 33.12 -7.95 8.02
C LEU A 132 33.00 -7.68 6.51
N CYS A 133 32.27 -8.55 5.80
CA CYS A 133 32.08 -8.42 4.36
C CYS A 133 30.88 -7.53 3.99
N PHE A 134 29.91 -7.39 4.90
CA PHE A 134 28.74 -6.53 4.74
C PHE A 134 28.92 -5.18 5.46
N SER A 135 27.85 -4.59 5.96
CA SER A 135 27.90 -3.27 6.58
C SER A 135 28.81 -3.23 7.82
N ARG A 136 29.41 -2.07 8.06
CA ARG A 136 30.24 -1.79 9.24
C ARG A 136 30.12 -0.33 9.67
N CYS A 137 30.56 -0.01 10.87
CA CYS A 137 30.70 1.38 11.30
C CYS A 137 31.99 2.03 10.75
N GLN A 138 32.09 3.35 10.86
CA GLN A 138 33.38 4.04 10.70
C GLN A 138 34.39 3.53 11.73
N SER A 139 33.98 3.35 12.99
CA SER A 139 34.80 2.69 14.00
C SER A 139 34.90 1.19 13.73
N PRO A 140 36.10 0.58 13.67
CA PRO A 140 36.26 -0.87 13.50
C PRO A 140 35.90 -1.66 14.77
N ARG A 141 35.60 -0.97 15.88
CA ARG A 141 35.20 -1.57 17.16
C ARG A 141 33.68 -1.54 17.38
N ALA A 142 32.92 -0.84 16.54
CA ALA A 142 31.48 -0.69 16.69
C ALA A 142 30.69 -1.62 15.76
N PHE A 143 29.68 -2.31 16.30
CA PHE A 143 28.98 -3.40 15.60
C PHE A 143 27.47 -3.20 15.46
N TRP A 144 26.88 -2.09 15.92
CA TRP A 144 25.43 -1.88 15.85
C TRP A 144 24.86 -1.97 14.43
N VAL A 145 25.57 -1.43 13.41
CA VAL A 145 25.09 -1.47 12.01
C VAL A 145 25.07 -2.92 11.50
N ALA A 146 26.14 -3.69 11.76
CA ALA A 146 26.23 -5.08 11.33
C ALA A 146 25.17 -5.97 12.00
N LEU A 147 24.90 -5.74 13.30
CA LEU A 147 23.84 -6.44 14.04
C LEU A 147 22.44 -6.03 13.57
N LEU A 148 22.21 -4.75 13.27
CA LEU A 148 20.95 -4.27 12.70
C LEU A 148 20.71 -4.89 11.33
N GLU A 149 21.71 -4.86 10.45
CA GLU A 149 21.67 -5.45 9.11
C GLU A 149 21.39 -6.95 9.20
N LYS A 150 22.02 -7.68 10.12
CA LYS A 150 21.74 -9.09 10.38
C LYS A 150 20.29 -9.33 10.83
N ALA A 151 19.81 -8.58 11.82
CA ALA A 151 18.45 -8.74 12.32
C ALA A 151 17.41 -8.39 11.25
N TYR A 152 17.72 -7.42 10.39
CA TYR A 152 16.89 -7.06 9.26
C TYR A 152 16.92 -8.13 8.15
N ALA A 153 18.08 -8.70 7.86
CA ALA A 153 18.24 -9.85 6.97
C ALA A 153 17.42 -11.05 7.47
N LYS A 154 17.48 -11.35 8.77
CA LYS A 154 16.64 -12.38 9.41
C LYS A 154 15.15 -12.10 9.22
N LEU A 155 14.72 -10.85 9.44
CA LEU A 155 13.33 -10.46 9.25
C LEU A 155 12.83 -10.67 7.81
N HIS A 156 13.72 -10.50 6.82
CA HIS A 156 13.43 -10.65 5.40
C HIS A 156 13.80 -12.02 4.82
N GLY A 157 14.43 -12.89 5.61
CA GLY A 157 14.75 -14.29 5.30
C GLY A 157 16.20 -14.59 4.93
N SER A 158 16.95 -13.64 4.35
CA SER A 158 18.38 -13.77 4.05
C SER A 158 19.03 -12.41 3.80
N TYR A 159 20.36 -12.34 3.81
CA TYR A 159 21.09 -11.12 3.41
C TYR A 159 20.84 -10.76 1.94
N GLU A 160 20.77 -11.75 1.04
CA GLU A 160 20.47 -11.53 -0.38
C GLU A 160 19.13 -10.80 -0.61
N ARG A 161 18.13 -11.01 0.25
CA ARG A 161 16.84 -10.30 0.19
C ARG A 161 16.94 -8.80 0.43
N LEU A 162 18.04 -8.31 1.00
CA LEU A 162 18.28 -6.88 1.23
C LEU A 162 18.88 -6.17 0.01
N TRP A 163 19.21 -6.91 -1.06
CA TRP A 163 19.78 -6.34 -2.28
C TRP A 163 18.79 -5.42 -2.98
N ALA A 164 19.14 -4.14 -3.15
CA ALA A 164 18.38 -3.14 -3.89
C ALA A 164 16.93 -2.90 -3.41
N GLY A 165 16.79 -2.32 -2.21
CA GLY A 165 15.52 -1.83 -1.66
C GLY A 165 15.32 -0.32 -1.76
N GLN A 166 14.31 0.21 -1.07
CA GLN A 166 13.90 1.62 -1.13
C GLN A 166 14.10 2.31 0.22
N VAL A 167 14.77 3.47 0.24
CA VAL A 167 15.08 4.18 1.51
C VAL A 167 13.82 4.47 2.32
N CYS A 168 12.73 4.87 1.66
CA CYS A 168 11.46 5.17 2.33
C CYS A 168 10.90 3.98 3.11
N GLU A 169 11.18 2.76 2.66
CA GLU A 169 10.75 1.53 3.32
C GLU A 169 11.55 1.28 4.60
N ALA A 170 12.87 1.36 4.52
CA ALA A 170 13.74 1.25 5.69
C ALA A 170 13.47 2.37 6.72
N VAL A 171 13.22 3.60 6.26
CA VAL A 171 12.82 4.73 7.13
C VAL A 171 11.60 4.32 7.97
N VAL A 172 10.55 3.82 7.32
CA VAL A 172 9.30 3.43 7.99
C VAL A 172 9.54 2.24 8.92
N ASP A 173 10.35 1.27 8.52
CA ASP A 173 10.60 0.06 9.31
C ASP A 173 11.49 0.33 10.53
N LEU A 174 12.35 1.35 10.49
CA LEU A 174 13.21 1.76 11.61
C LEU A 174 12.58 2.80 12.53
N SER A 175 11.47 3.42 12.15
CA SER A 175 10.91 4.56 12.91
C SER A 175 9.40 4.47 13.18
N GLY A 176 8.66 3.71 12.38
CA GLY A 176 7.20 3.72 12.36
C GLY A 176 6.60 5.05 11.89
N THR A 177 7.38 5.96 11.31
CA THR A 177 6.92 7.27 10.83
C THR A 177 6.35 7.18 9.43
N ILE A 178 6.34 8.31 8.71
CA ILE A 178 5.94 8.44 7.32
C ILE A 178 7.16 8.90 6.54
N ALA A 179 7.45 8.23 5.41
CA ALA A 179 8.45 8.65 4.46
C ALA A 179 7.78 9.04 3.14
N VAL A 180 8.21 10.16 2.55
CA VAL A 180 7.73 10.62 1.24
C VAL A 180 8.88 10.67 0.25
N ARG A 181 8.58 10.38 -1.01
CA ARG A 181 9.53 10.45 -2.13
C ARG A 181 9.15 11.62 -3.02
N TRP A 182 10.13 12.43 -3.41
CA TRP A 182 10.00 13.58 -4.28
C TRP A 182 10.94 13.45 -5.48
N SER A 183 10.38 13.44 -6.69
CA SER A 183 11.16 13.48 -7.93
C SER A 183 11.75 14.86 -8.11
N LEU A 184 13.06 14.94 -8.33
CA LEU A 184 13.76 16.19 -8.66
C LEU A 184 13.79 16.44 -10.17
N LYS A 185 13.90 15.38 -10.97
CA LYS A 185 13.84 15.46 -12.45
C LYS A 185 12.43 15.09 -12.94
N GLY A 186 11.92 15.85 -13.89
CA GLY A 186 10.58 15.62 -14.45
C GLY A 186 10.56 14.39 -15.37
N ALA A 187 9.45 13.64 -15.37
CA ALA A 187 9.21 12.66 -16.41
C ALA A 187 8.89 13.39 -17.73
N GLU A 188 9.89 13.64 -18.56
CA GLU A 188 9.66 14.11 -19.93
C GLU A 188 8.93 13.02 -20.73
N SER A 189 7.62 13.17 -20.87
CA SER A 189 6.83 12.39 -21.82
C SER A 189 6.91 13.11 -23.18
N PRO A 190 7.33 12.46 -24.29
CA PRO A 190 7.54 13.15 -25.58
C PRO A 190 6.29 13.71 -26.28
N GLN A 191 5.10 13.77 -25.66
CA GLN A 191 3.85 14.12 -26.32
C GLN A 191 2.86 14.94 -25.47
N GLN A 192 3.32 15.95 -24.72
CA GLN A 192 2.42 16.99 -24.20
C GLN A 192 2.81 18.39 -24.68
N PRO A 193 1.85 19.25 -25.07
CA PRO A 193 2.13 20.61 -25.51
C PRO A 193 2.75 21.40 -24.37
N LYS A 194 3.77 22.19 -24.72
CA LYS A 194 4.42 23.16 -23.83
C LYS A 194 3.48 24.32 -23.54
N ASP A 195 2.65 24.18 -22.52
CA ASP A 195 2.05 25.32 -21.83
C ASP A 195 2.37 25.24 -20.34
N SER A 196 3.16 26.20 -19.89
CA SER A 196 3.49 26.55 -18.49
C SER A 196 4.34 25.55 -17.68
N GLN A 197 5.54 26.01 -17.34
CA GLN A 197 6.40 25.53 -16.26
C GLN A 197 5.59 25.17 -15.01
N THR A 198 5.73 23.94 -14.51
CA THR A 198 5.66 23.63 -13.07
C THR A 198 5.97 22.16 -12.79
N GLN A 199 7.06 21.93 -12.06
CA GLN A 199 7.37 20.68 -11.37
C GLN A 199 6.39 20.58 -10.17
N HIS A 200 5.59 19.51 -10.08
CA HIS A 200 4.55 19.42 -9.05
C HIS A 200 4.61 18.08 -8.29
N THR A 201 4.87 18.16 -6.99
CA THR A 201 4.38 17.19 -5.99
C THR A 201 2.85 17.33 -5.85
N PRO A 202 2.12 16.43 -5.17
CA PRO A 202 0.68 16.60 -4.92
C PRO A 202 0.29 17.91 -4.24
N ASN A 203 1.25 18.62 -3.60
CA ASN A 203 1.08 19.95 -2.98
C ASN A 203 2.02 21.02 -3.55
N GLY A 204 2.82 20.74 -4.59
CA GLY A 204 3.78 21.69 -5.17
C GLY A 204 5.02 22.03 -4.32
N MET A 205 5.18 21.43 -3.14
CA MET A 205 6.25 21.77 -2.20
C MET A 205 7.64 21.30 -2.67
N ARG A 206 8.65 22.16 -2.57
CA ARG A 206 10.06 21.89 -2.92
C ARG A 206 10.92 21.62 -1.68
N LEU A 207 12.05 20.96 -1.88
CA LEU A 207 13.01 20.71 -0.80
C LEU A 207 13.55 22.02 -0.18
N SER A 208 13.74 23.06 -0.98
CA SER A 208 14.14 24.40 -0.52
C SER A 208 13.08 25.11 0.34
N GLU A 209 11.82 24.67 0.28
CA GLU A 209 10.74 25.26 1.08
C GLU A 209 10.65 24.65 2.49
N LEU A 210 11.39 23.57 2.77
CA LEU A 210 11.54 23.07 4.14
C LEU A 210 12.37 24.05 4.96
N SER A 211 11.89 24.39 6.17
CA SER A 211 12.68 25.21 7.09
C SER A 211 13.97 24.49 7.48
N LEU A 212 15.03 25.26 7.77
CA LEU A 212 16.32 24.69 8.14
C LEU A 212 16.21 23.82 9.40
N GLU A 213 15.40 24.23 10.38
CA GLU A 213 15.19 23.44 11.60
C GLU A 213 14.49 22.10 11.32
N LEU A 214 13.57 22.07 10.34
CA LEU A 214 12.96 20.82 9.89
C LEU A 214 13.97 19.96 9.13
N LYS A 215 14.76 20.53 8.22
CA LYS A 215 15.80 19.81 7.46
C LYS A 215 16.78 19.09 8.39
N GLU A 216 17.19 19.72 9.50
CA GLU A 216 18.10 19.14 10.50
C GLU A 216 17.49 17.94 11.24
N ARG A 217 16.19 18.00 11.56
CA ARG A 217 15.47 16.93 12.27
C ARG A 217 15.00 15.82 11.34
N CYS A 218 14.74 16.16 10.08
CA CYS A 218 14.28 15.22 9.09
C CYS A 218 15.39 14.25 8.71
N ALA A 219 14.93 13.05 8.38
CA ALA A 219 15.69 12.12 7.63
C ALA A 219 15.62 12.47 6.14
N ILE A 220 16.75 12.78 5.52
CA ILE A 220 16.78 13.13 4.11
C ILE A 220 17.84 12.29 3.41
N SER A 221 17.42 11.59 2.35
CA SER A 221 18.32 10.89 1.44
C SER A 221 18.05 11.31 0.01
N CYS A 222 19.05 11.19 -0.85
CA CYS A 222 18.94 11.41 -2.28
C CYS A 222 19.44 10.19 -3.05
N CYS A 223 18.98 10.01 -4.29
CA CYS A 223 19.48 8.95 -5.14
C CYS A 223 19.58 9.36 -6.61
N VAL A 224 20.44 8.63 -7.33
CA VAL A 224 20.61 8.71 -8.79
C VAL A 224 20.11 7.41 -9.42
N HIS A 225 19.28 7.50 -10.45
CA HIS A 225 18.74 6.36 -11.21
C HIS A 225 19.70 5.87 -12.29
N SER A 226 20.57 6.73 -12.81
CA SER A 226 21.58 6.38 -13.82
C SER A 226 22.93 6.98 -13.46
N ALA A 227 24.01 6.21 -13.60
CA ALA A 227 25.35 6.78 -13.59
C ALA A 227 25.58 7.58 -14.89
N PRO A 228 26.25 8.74 -14.84
CA PRO A 228 26.74 9.40 -16.05
C PRO A 228 27.58 8.43 -16.88
N THR A 229 27.44 8.50 -18.21
CA THR A 229 28.16 7.66 -19.17
C THR A 229 29.66 7.63 -18.87
N GLY A 230 30.20 6.44 -18.54
CA GLY A 230 31.65 6.22 -18.34
C GLY A 230 32.06 5.73 -16.94
N ILE A 231 31.14 5.66 -15.97
CA ILE A 231 31.40 5.03 -14.67
C ILE A 231 30.92 3.56 -14.72
N PRO A 232 31.77 2.57 -14.38
CA PRO A 232 31.41 1.15 -14.49
C PRO A 232 30.14 0.80 -13.70
N GLU A 233 29.48 -0.27 -14.15
CA GLU A 233 28.16 -0.85 -13.80
C GLU A 233 27.72 -0.90 -12.31
N LEU A 234 28.55 -0.48 -11.36
CA LEU A 234 28.25 -0.46 -9.92
C LEU A 234 27.45 0.78 -9.45
N GLY A 235 27.18 1.75 -10.33
CA GLY A 235 26.59 3.06 -10.01
C GLY A 235 25.14 3.29 -10.45
N GLN A 236 24.42 2.26 -10.88
CA GLN A 236 22.99 2.38 -11.20
C GLN A 236 22.17 2.25 -9.91
N TYR A 237 21.32 3.24 -9.61
CA TYR A 237 20.47 3.27 -8.40
C TYR A 237 21.26 3.22 -7.08
N HIS A 238 21.90 4.34 -6.72
CA HIS A 238 22.62 4.47 -5.43
C HIS A 238 22.01 5.55 -4.54
N ALA A 239 21.81 5.22 -3.26
CA ALA A 239 21.28 6.13 -2.26
C ALA A 239 22.39 6.76 -1.41
N MET A 240 22.26 8.05 -1.13
CA MET A 240 23.17 8.84 -0.31
C MET A 240 22.40 9.60 0.77
N SER A 241 23.04 9.88 1.90
CA SER A 241 22.42 10.61 3.01
C SER A 241 22.73 12.10 2.94
N VAL A 242 21.73 12.94 3.18
CA VAL A 242 21.93 14.38 3.35
C VAL A 242 22.21 14.65 4.83
N MET A 243 23.43 15.13 5.11
CA MET A 243 23.94 15.26 6.47
C MET A 243 23.62 16.62 7.06
N GLU A 244 23.88 17.69 6.29
CA GLU A 244 23.83 19.07 6.77
C GLU A 244 23.42 20.02 5.65
N TRP A 245 22.74 21.10 6.04
CA TRP A 245 22.43 22.26 5.21
C TRP A 245 23.01 23.49 5.91
N THR A 246 23.73 24.34 5.19
CA THR A 246 24.32 25.55 5.77
C THR A 246 24.25 26.71 4.80
N ASN A 247 23.73 27.84 5.25
CA ASN A 247 23.76 29.08 4.50
C ASN A 247 25.12 29.75 4.70
N VAL A 248 25.79 30.08 3.61
CA VAL A 248 27.06 30.81 3.59
C VAL A 248 26.93 32.08 2.77
N THR A 249 27.73 33.08 3.13
CA THR A 249 27.81 34.33 2.38
C THR A 249 29.12 34.36 1.61
N THR A 250 29.06 34.60 0.31
CA THR A 250 30.25 34.79 -0.52
C THR A 250 30.90 36.13 -0.21
N THR A 251 32.16 36.27 -0.62
CA THR A 251 32.92 37.54 -0.56
C THR A 251 32.27 38.66 -1.38
N THR A 252 31.39 38.34 -2.33
CA THR A 252 30.58 39.31 -3.09
C THR A 252 29.27 39.70 -2.40
N GLY A 253 28.95 39.09 -1.25
CA GLY A 253 27.72 39.32 -0.48
C GLY A 253 26.52 38.47 -0.89
N GLU A 254 26.71 37.51 -1.81
CA GLU A 254 25.67 36.58 -2.24
C GLU A 254 25.45 35.48 -1.19
N GLN A 255 24.20 35.07 -0.97
CA GLN A 255 23.87 33.95 -0.09
C GLN A 255 23.81 32.66 -0.91
N VAL A 256 24.51 31.62 -0.44
CA VAL A 256 24.54 30.29 -1.04
C VAL A 256 24.17 29.25 0.01
N GLU A 257 23.23 28.36 -0.30
CA GLU A 257 22.92 27.20 0.56
C GLU A 257 23.79 26.02 0.13
N LEU A 258 24.69 25.60 1.02
CA LEU A 258 25.54 24.42 0.85
C LEU A 258 24.94 23.19 1.52
N ILE A 259 25.09 22.06 0.85
CA ILE A 259 24.53 20.77 1.23
C ILE A 259 25.68 19.78 1.39
N ARG A 260 25.80 19.19 2.58
CA ARG A 260 26.76 18.11 2.82
C ARG A 260 26.09 16.77 2.59
N ILE A 261 26.65 16.00 1.66
CA ILE A 261 26.17 14.68 1.27
C ILE A 261 27.16 13.62 1.72
N ARG A 262 26.65 12.48 2.15
CA ARG A 262 27.44 11.31 2.52
C ARG A 262 27.13 10.12 1.60
N ASN A 263 28.18 9.63 0.95
CA ASN A 263 28.16 8.41 0.18
C ASN A 263 28.48 7.19 1.09
N PRO A 264 27.56 6.24 1.29
CA PRO A 264 27.79 5.09 2.17
C PRO A 264 28.93 4.17 1.71
N TRP A 265 29.36 4.21 0.44
CA TRP A 265 30.57 3.49 -0.01
C TRP A 265 31.89 4.05 0.54
N GLY A 266 31.87 5.22 1.19
CA GLY A 266 33.08 5.88 1.67
C GLY A 266 33.92 6.53 0.57
N ARG A 267 33.46 6.53 -0.69
CA ARG A 267 34.18 7.14 -1.83
C ARG A 267 33.80 8.62 -1.96
N ARG A 268 34.82 9.48 -2.06
CA ARG A 268 34.65 10.86 -2.49
C ARG A 268 34.50 10.88 -4.01
N SER A 269 33.27 11.11 -4.47
CA SER A 269 32.92 10.94 -5.88
C SER A 269 32.47 12.24 -6.55
N TRP A 270 32.47 13.36 -5.83
CA TRP A 270 31.98 14.63 -6.35
C TRP A 270 33.08 15.43 -7.05
N ASN A 271 32.80 15.81 -8.30
CA ASN A 271 33.72 16.55 -9.17
C ASN A 271 33.21 17.97 -9.50
N GLY A 272 32.23 18.48 -8.75
CA GLY A 272 31.66 19.83 -8.94
C GLY A 272 32.51 20.96 -8.35
N VAL A 273 31.93 22.16 -8.31
CA VAL A 273 32.60 23.41 -7.93
C VAL A 273 32.96 23.45 -6.44
N TRP A 274 32.26 22.67 -5.61
CA TRP A 274 32.48 22.52 -4.16
C TRP A 274 33.31 21.29 -3.78
N ARG A 275 33.96 20.62 -4.74
CA ARG A 275 35.01 19.62 -4.43
C ARG A 275 36.16 20.26 -3.63
N GLU A 276 36.99 19.50 -2.92
CA GLU A 276 38.03 20.06 -2.03
C GLU A 276 38.98 21.07 -2.69
N SER A 277 39.32 20.88 -3.97
CA SER A 277 40.14 21.79 -4.78
C SER A 277 39.31 22.66 -5.74
N GLY A 278 38.02 22.79 -5.49
CA GLY A 278 37.04 23.48 -6.32
C GLY A 278 37.07 25.00 -6.15
N SER A 279 36.62 25.72 -7.18
CA SER A 279 36.57 27.18 -7.18
C SER A 279 35.50 27.77 -6.26
N GLY A 280 34.48 26.98 -5.86
CA GLY A 280 33.43 27.42 -4.94
C GLY A 280 34.00 27.89 -3.61
N TRP A 281 34.99 27.17 -3.05
CA TRP A 281 35.64 27.54 -1.79
C TRP A 281 36.41 28.86 -1.84
N ALA A 282 36.91 29.26 -3.02
CA ALA A 282 37.60 30.54 -3.20
C ALA A 282 36.63 31.74 -3.20
N SER A 283 35.32 31.49 -3.31
CA SER A 283 34.29 32.52 -3.25
C SER A 283 33.91 32.90 -1.81
N LEU A 284 34.30 32.12 -0.80
CA LEU A 284 34.00 32.35 0.62
C LEU A 284 35.22 32.91 1.36
N GLU A 285 34.97 33.49 2.54
CA GLU A 285 36.05 33.87 3.47
C GLU A 285 36.93 32.66 3.85
N PRO A 286 38.27 32.79 3.87
CA PRO A 286 39.18 31.65 4.10
C PRO A 286 38.91 30.87 5.38
N SER A 287 38.53 31.55 6.47
CA SER A 287 38.18 30.91 7.75
C SER A 287 36.92 30.05 7.64
N CYS A 288 35.92 30.51 6.88
CA CYS A 288 34.69 29.77 6.61
C CYS A 288 34.97 28.52 5.78
N SER A 289 35.71 28.66 4.69
CA SER A 289 36.12 27.53 3.82
C SER A 289 36.91 26.48 4.59
N GLN A 290 37.90 26.88 5.39
CA GLN A 290 38.68 25.96 6.20
C GLN A 290 37.83 25.23 7.25
N ALA A 291 36.87 25.92 7.88
CA ALA A 291 35.96 25.31 8.84
C ALA A 291 35.03 24.28 8.18
N LEU A 292 34.49 24.56 6.99
CA LEU A 292 33.62 23.65 6.25
C LEU A 292 34.38 22.42 5.74
N LEU A 293 35.55 22.63 5.15
CA LEU A 293 36.42 21.55 4.67
C LEU A 293 36.89 20.66 5.83
N GLY A 294 37.28 21.25 6.96
CA GLY A 294 37.72 20.52 8.15
C GLY A 294 36.65 19.62 8.78
N ARG A 295 35.36 19.87 8.51
CA ARG A 295 34.23 19.03 8.95
C ARG A 295 33.94 17.84 8.03
N THR A 296 34.58 17.76 6.86
CA THR A 296 34.25 16.79 5.82
C THR A 296 34.91 15.44 6.09
N ALA A 297 34.11 14.42 6.41
CA ALA A 297 34.63 13.07 6.68
C ALA A 297 34.95 12.28 5.39
N GLU A 298 35.44 11.05 5.55
CA GLU A 298 35.61 10.10 4.44
C GLU A 298 34.24 9.76 3.82
N GLY A 299 34.15 9.81 2.49
CA GLY A 299 32.90 9.59 1.75
C GLY A 299 31.92 10.76 1.77
N GLU A 300 32.27 11.89 2.38
CA GLU A 300 31.45 13.11 2.39
C GLU A 300 31.95 14.13 1.37
N PHE A 301 31.02 14.93 0.85
CA PHE A 301 31.31 16.04 -0.05
C PHE A 301 30.24 17.13 0.09
N TRP A 302 30.59 18.33 -0.39
CA TRP A 302 29.69 19.48 -0.42
C TRP A 302 29.27 19.79 -1.84
N MET A 303 28.10 20.38 -1.98
CA MET A 303 27.56 20.95 -3.21
C MET A 303 26.53 22.04 -2.87
N ASP A 304 26.15 22.86 -3.84
CA ASP A 304 25.04 23.79 -3.68
C ASP A 304 23.71 23.20 -4.18
N GLU A 305 22.60 23.92 -3.96
CA GLU A 305 21.27 23.48 -4.41
C GLU A 305 21.20 23.29 -5.94
N THR A 306 21.95 24.08 -6.72
CA THR A 306 21.93 23.99 -8.18
C THR A 306 22.57 22.69 -8.65
N GLU A 307 23.75 22.36 -8.12
CA GLU A 307 24.41 21.09 -8.37
C GLU A 307 23.52 19.92 -7.89
N PHE A 308 22.90 20.04 -6.72
CA PHE A 308 22.04 18.99 -6.16
C PHE A 308 20.85 18.64 -7.06
N GLN A 309 20.15 19.65 -7.61
CA GLN A 309 19.00 19.44 -8.51
C GLN A 309 19.42 18.85 -9.87
N GLN A 310 20.63 19.15 -10.34
CA GLN A 310 21.14 18.63 -11.60
C GLN A 310 21.56 17.16 -11.50
N GLU A 311 22.15 16.78 -10.37
CA GLU A 311 22.71 15.44 -10.21
C GLU A 311 21.67 14.42 -9.77
N PHE A 312 20.91 14.71 -8.72
CA PHE A 312 20.02 13.74 -8.10
C PHE A 312 18.67 13.67 -8.80
N ASP A 313 18.12 12.45 -8.90
CA ASP A 313 16.83 12.21 -9.56
C ASP A 313 15.66 12.25 -8.58
N GLU A 314 15.90 11.84 -7.32
CA GLU A 314 14.87 11.72 -6.30
C GLU A 314 15.42 11.99 -4.90
N VAL A 315 14.54 12.50 -4.02
CA VAL A 315 14.79 12.69 -2.59
C VAL A 315 13.73 11.93 -1.79
N THR A 316 14.17 11.21 -0.75
CA THR A 316 13.28 10.66 0.27
C THR A 316 13.38 11.52 1.53
N VAL A 317 12.23 11.95 2.06
CA VAL A 317 12.12 12.71 3.30
C VAL A 317 11.29 11.92 4.31
N GLY A 318 11.91 11.52 5.42
CA GLY A 318 11.25 10.93 6.57
C GLY A 318 10.77 11.99 7.55
N CYS A 319 9.49 11.94 7.92
CA CYS A 319 8.90 12.82 8.91
C CYS A 319 9.54 12.57 10.29
N PRO A 320 10.01 13.62 11.01
CA PRO A 320 10.63 13.46 12.31
C PRO A 320 9.62 13.08 13.40
N LEU A 321 10.13 12.52 14.49
CA LEU A 321 9.38 12.31 15.74
C LEU A 321 9.86 13.27 16.82
N SER A 322 8.92 13.79 17.60
CA SER A 322 9.24 14.41 18.90
C SER A 322 9.76 13.36 19.89
N GLU A 323 10.40 13.82 20.96
CA GLU A 323 10.79 12.98 22.10
C GLU A 323 9.60 12.27 22.76
N THR A 324 8.40 12.86 22.64
CA THR A 324 7.14 12.29 23.12
C THR A 324 6.48 11.34 22.11
N GLY A 325 7.12 11.07 20.98
CA GLY A 325 6.66 10.13 19.96
C GLY A 325 5.60 10.68 19.00
N HIS A 326 5.39 12.00 18.93
CA HIS A 326 4.48 12.62 17.97
C HIS A 326 5.19 12.89 16.64
N LEU A 327 4.52 12.56 15.53
CA LEU A 327 4.99 12.85 14.18
C LEU A 327 4.98 14.36 13.93
N GLN A 328 6.06 14.91 13.40
CA GLN A 328 6.11 16.31 12.99
C GLN A 328 5.89 16.40 11.47
N SER A 329 4.99 17.28 11.04
CA SER A 329 4.71 17.49 9.63
C SER A 329 5.89 18.19 8.95
N ILE A 330 6.33 17.63 7.83
CA ILE A 330 7.29 18.27 6.93
C ILE A 330 6.65 19.39 6.09
N TYR A 331 5.31 19.48 6.05
CA TYR A 331 4.60 20.49 5.25
C TYR A 331 4.31 21.76 6.03
N THR A 332 3.99 21.63 7.32
CA THR A 332 3.61 22.78 8.17
C THR A 332 4.54 22.99 9.36
N GLY A 333 5.45 22.06 9.63
CA GLY A 333 6.26 22.03 10.85
C GLY A 333 5.49 21.68 12.13
N SER A 334 4.17 21.50 12.05
CA SER A 334 3.33 21.25 13.22
C SER A 334 3.44 19.80 13.72
N TYR A 335 3.31 19.60 15.03
CA TYR A 335 3.18 18.26 15.59
C TYR A 335 1.77 17.70 15.34
N LEU A 336 1.72 16.47 14.81
CA LEU A 336 0.53 15.69 14.56
C LEU A 336 0.23 14.84 15.81
N THR A 337 -0.40 15.46 16.79
CA THR A 337 -0.63 14.90 18.13
C THR A 337 -1.70 13.82 18.17
N HIS A 338 -2.54 13.69 17.13
CA HIS A 338 -3.60 12.69 17.03
C HIS A 338 -3.25 11.66 15.97
N SER A 339 -3.23 10.38 16.35
CA SER A 339 -2.86 9.29 15.45
C SER A 339 -3.83 8.12 15.54
N HIS A 340 -4.25 7.58 14.40
CA HIS A 340 -5.10 6.40 14.29
C HIS A 340 -4.57 5.46 13.22
N GLN A 341 -4.79 4.16 13.42
CA GLN A 341 -4.50 3.15 12.41
C GLN A 341 -5.58 2.06 12.40
N ILE A 342 -5.98 1.62 11.21
CA ILE A 342 -6.93 0.51 11.02
C ILE A 342 -6.44 -0.39 9.88
N GLY A 343 -6.33 -1.69 10.15
CA GLY A 343 -6.02 -2.69 9.13
C GLY A 343 -7.23 -3.05 8.26
N GLY A 344 -6.99 -3.39 7.01
CA GLY A 344 -8.01 -3.85 6.06
C GLY A 344 -7.46 -4.83 5.03
N ARG A 345 -8.36 -5.33 4.16
CA ARG A 345 -8.03 -6.31 3.11
C ARG A 345 -8.83 -6.05 1.84
N TRP A 346 -8.19 -6.20 0.69
CA TRP A 346 -8.83 -6.45 -0.60
C TRP A 346 -8.91 -7.95 -0.80
N VAL A 347 -10.13 -8.47 -0.88
CA VAL A 347 -10.43 -9.89 -1.05
C VAL A 347 -11.16 -10.05 -2.38
N LYS A 348 -10.68 -10.96 -3.24
CA LYS A 348 -11.27 -11.19 -4.55
C LYS A 348 -12.76 -11.54 -4.43
N GLY A 349 -13.59 -10.93 -5.27
CA GLY A 349 -15.05 -11.13 -5.24
C GLY A 349 -15.81 -10.47 -4.09
N HIS A 350 -15.12 -9.92 -3.07
CA HIS A 350 -15.77 -9.32 -1.90
C HIS A 350 -15.44 -7.84 -1.72
N SER A 351 -14.15 -7.49 -1.63
CA SER A 351 -13.70 -6.12 -1.36
C SER A 351 -12.60 -5.63 -2.30
N ALA A 352 -12.13 -6.45 -3.24
CA ALA A 352 -11.18 -6.07 -4.27
C ALA A 352 -11.89 -5.40 -5.48
N GLY A 353 -12.39 -4.18 -5.27
CA GLY A 353 -13.24 -3.47 -6.23
C GLY A 353 -12.51 -2.87 -7.43
N GLY A 354 -11.18 -2.76 -7.39
CA GLY A 354 -10.38 -2.06 -8.40
C GLY A 354 -10.48 -0.55 -8.31
N CYS A 355 -9.99 0.16 -9.33
CA CYS A 355 -10.00 1.61 -9.40
C CYS A 355 -11.39 2.18 -9.72
N ARG A 356 -11.50 3.51 -9.74
CA ARG A 356 -12.76 4.23 -10.02
C ARG A 356 -13.36 3.93 -11.40
N ASN A 357 -12.54 3.45 -12.34
CA ASN A 357 -12.99 3.08 -13.69
C ASN A 357 -13.70 1.72 -13.72
N ASN A 358 -13.63 0.95 -12.62
CA ASN A 358 -14.31 -0.33 -12.48
C ASN A 358 -15.71 -0.15 -11.87
N ASN A 359 -16.72 -0.82 -12.42
CA ASN A 359 -18.09 -0.83 -11.87
C ASN A 359 -18.16 -1.37 -10.43
N THR A 360 -17.15 -2.15 -10.03
CA THR A 360 -16.99 -2.72 -8.70
C THR A 360 -16.28 -1.77 -7.71
N PHE A 361 -15.94 -0.54 -8.07
CA PHE A 361 -15.24 0.38 -7.15
C PHE A 361 -15.95 0.53 -5.79
N SER A 362 -17.28 0.48 -5.78
CA SER A 362 -18.13 0.64 -4.59
C SER A 362 -17.96 -0.46 -3.54
N ILE A 363 -17.45 -1.64 -3.91
CA ILE A 363 -17.22 -2.75 -2.97
C ILE A 363 -15.90 -2.63 -2.20
N ASN A 364 -14.99 -1.72 -2.60
CA ASN A 364 -13.75 -1.47 -1.85
C ASN A 364 -14.04 -1.13 -0.37
N PRO A 365 -13.13 -1.44 0.57
CA PRO A 365 -13.29 -1.08 1.97
C PRO A 365 -13.54 0.42 2.14
N LYS A 366 -14.32 0.79 3.17
CA LYS A 366 -14.74 2.17 3.40
C LYS A 366 -14.55 2.53 4.87
N PHE A 367 -14.09 3.74 5.14
CA PHE A 367 -13.81 4.22 6.49
C PHE A 367 -14.38 5.62 6.69
N TRP A 368 -14.90 5.86 7.88
CA TRP A 368 -15.31 7.18 8.34
C TRP A 368 -14.14 7.86 9.05
N LEU A 369 -13.84 9.07 8.62
CA LEU A 369 -12.99 10.01 9.34
C LEU A 369 -13.84 11.19 9.79
N LYS A 370 -13.92 11.43 11.10
CA LYS A 370 -14.47 12.66 11.66
C LYS A 370 -13.31 13.59 11.98
N VAL A 371 -13.43 14.85 11.55
CA VAL A 371 -12.49 15.92 11.86
C VAL A 371 -13.25 16.94 12.71
N CYS A 372 -12.77 17.22 13.92
CA CYS A 372 -13.46 18.11 14.86
C CYS A 372 -13.19 19.59 14.54
N GLU A 373 -11.97 19.92 14.13
CA GLU A 373 -11.50 21.29 13.93
C GLU A 373 -10.72 21.40 12.62
N ARG A 374 -10.60 22.60 12.05
CA ARG A 374 -9.78 22.79 10.85
C ARG A 374 -8.32 22.49 11.21
N GLY A 375 -7.69 21.57 10.49
CA GLY A 375 -6.32 21.19 10.77
C GLY A 375 -5.69 20.39 9.64
N GLU A 376 -4.40 20.13 9.82
CA GLU A 376 -3.63 19.27 8.93
C GLU A 376 -3.97 17.81 9.24
N VAL A 377 -4.14 17.03 8.18
CA VAL A 377 -4.37 15.59 8.24
C VAL A 377 -3.47 14.92 7.21
N LEU A 378 -2.53 14.12 7.69
CA LEU A 378 -1.68 13.26 6.89
C LEU A 378 -2.28 11.86 6.86
N LEU A 379 -2.85 11.48 5.72
CA LEU A 379 -3.41 10.14 5.51
C LEU A 379 -2.35 9.26 4.85
N SER A 380 -2.27 8.00 5.24
CA SER A 380 -1.37 7.05 4.61
C SER A 380 -2.03 5.69 4.42
N LEU A 381 -1.80 5.07 3.27
CA LEU A 381 -2.23 3.72 2.95
C LEU A 381 -1.00 2.86 2.65
N LEU A 382 -0.67 1.98 3.60
CA LEU A 382 0.43 1.03 3.50
C LEU A 382 -0.12 -0.34 3.10
N GLN A 383 0.43 -0.97 2.06
CA GLN A 383 0.12 -2.35 1.69
C GLN A 383 1.20 -3.31 2.18
N TYR A 384 0.85 -4.57 2.30
CA TYR A 384 1.81 -5.62 2.63
C TYR A 384 2.16 -6.41 1.37
N GLY A 385 3.45 -6.68 1.16
CA GLY A 385 3.88 -7.64 0.15
C GLY A 385 3.35 -9.04 0.46
N HIS A 386 3.01 -9.80 -0.58
CA HIS A 386 2.76 -11.23 -0.43
C HIS A 386 4.10 -11.97 -0.25
N PRO A 387 4.29 -12.76 0.82
CA PRO A 387 5.49 -13.58 1.01
C PRO A 387 5.41 -14.88 0.18
N GLU A 388 4.95 -14.80 -1.08
CA GLU A 388 5.05 -15.94 -1.99
C GLU A 388 6.34 -15.83 -2.81
N PRO A 389 7.08 -16.94 -3.00
CA PRO A 389 8.25 -16.92 -3.86
C PRO A 389 7.84 -16.50 -5.28
N PRO A 390 8.68 -15.72 -5.99
CA PRO A 390 8.39 -15.38 -7.38
C PRO A 390 8.23 -16.67 -8.18
N ALA A 391 7.10 -16.81 -8.89
CA ALA A 391 6.94 -17.87 -9.88
C ALA A 391 8.09 -17.75 -10.90
N GLU A 392 8.71 -18.89 -11.24
CA GLU A 392 9.87 -18.98 -12.12
C GLU A 392 9.69 -18.09 -13.37
N GLY A 393 10.66 -17.19 -13.61
CA GLY A 393 10.76 -16.42 -14.85
C GLY A 393 10.30 -14.96 -14.81
N ARG A 394 10.01 -14.36 -13.65
CA ARG A 394 9.78 -12.90 -13.55
C ARG A 394 10.90 -12.19 -12.78
N THR A 395 11.87 -11.67 -13.53
CA THR A 395 12.85 -10.69 -13.04
C THR A 395 12.19 -9.32 -12.91
N GLN A 396 11.60 -9.02 -11.75
CA GLN A 396 11.34 -7.65 -11.29
C GLN A 396 11.04 -7.65 -9.78
N GLN A 397 11.88 -6.97 -9.00
CA GLN A 397 11.82 -6.84 -7.53
C GLN A 397 10.54 -6.18 -6.98
N HIS A 398 9.58 -5.80 -7.83
CA HIS A 398 8.29 -5.24 -7.45
C HIS A 398 7.09 -6.14 -7.79
N SER A 399 7.32 -7.42 -8.15
CA SER A 399 6.25 -8.30 -8.66
C SER A 399 5.09 -8.59 -7.70
N HIS A 400 5.21 -8.20 -6.42
CA HIS A 400 4.24 -8.48 -5.36
C HIS A 400 3.43 -7.26 -4.88
N LEU A 401 3.81 -6.04 -5.26
CA LEU A 401 3.07 -4.83 -4.85
C LEU A 401 1.92 -4.54 -5.83
N GLN A 402 0.75 -4.23 -5.30
CA GLN A 402 -0.37 -3.75 -6.10
C GLN A 402 -0.22 -2.25 -6.33
N ALA A 403 -0.68 -1.74 -7.47
CA ALA A 403 -0.84 -0.30 -7.60
C ALA A 403 -2.01 0.15 -6.70
N ILE A 404 -1.73 0.91 -5.65
CA ILE A 404 -2.71 1.31 -4.62
C ILE A 404 -2.96 2.82 -4.65
N ALA A 405 -4.16 3.22 -4.22
CA ALA A 405 -4.53 4.62 -4.03
C ALA A 405 -5.51 4.78 -2.85
N LEU A 406 -5.52 5.99 -2.28
CA LEU A 406 -6.48 6.40 -1.27
C LEU A 406 -7.33 7.56 -1.80
N HIS A 407 -8.65 7.41 -1.67
CA HIS A 407 -9.64 8.38 -2.14
C HIS A 407 -10.45 8.96 -0.98
N VAL A 408 -10.64 10.28 -0.96
CA VAL A 408 -11.26 11.01 0.16
C VAL A 408 -12.42 11.87 -0.33
N TRP A 409 -13.60 11.80 0.31
CA TRP A 409 -14.73 12.69 0.05
C TRP A 409 -15.22 13.35 1.34
N LYS A 410 -15.56 14.63 1.29
CA LYS A 410 -16.36 15.27 2.34
C LYS A 410 -17.81 14.84 2.22
N VAL A 411 -18.44 14.47 3.33
CA VAL A 411 -19.82 13.96 3.35
C VAL A 411 -20.66 14.58 4.48
N GLU A 412 -21.96 14.60 4.26
CA GLU A 412 -22.95 14.84 5.30
C GLU A 412 -23.49 13.51 5.81
N LYS A 413 -23.08 13.09 7.02
CA LYS A 413 -23.41 11.76 7.56
C LYS A 413 -24.92 11.50 7.65
N LYS A 414 -25.74 12.53 7.86
CA LYS A 414 -27.21 12.41 7.96
C LYS A 414 -27.91 12.11 6.63
N HIS A 415 -27.35 12.56 5.51
CA HIS A 415 -27.93 12.40 4.16
C HIS A 415 -27.02 11.58 3.24
N PHE A 416 -26.22 10.70 3.83
CA PHE A 416 -25.19 9.96 3.12
C PHE A 416 -25.80 8.91 2.18
N ASN A 417 -25.47 9.00 0.89
CA ASN A 417 -25.76 7.97 -0.09
C ASN A 417 -24.46 7.58 -0.80
N LEU A 418 -24.05 6.31 -0.66
CA LEU A 418 -22.75 5.85 -1.13
C LEU A 418 -22.57 6.08 -2.64
N MET A 419 -23.50 5.59 -3.47
CA MET A 419 -23.36 5.67 -4.92
C MET A 419 -23.34 7.12 -5.41
N ARG A 420 -24.19 7.99 -4.84
CA ARG A 420 -24.19 9.42 -5.15
C ARG A 420 -22.86 10.08 -4.77
N THR A 421 -22.26 9.71 -3.64
CA THR A 421 -20.95 10.23 -3.21
C THR A 421 -19.84 9.74 -4.14
N LEU A 422 -19.77 8.45 -4.46
CA LEU A 422 -18.70 7.89 -5.30
C LEU A 422 -18.74 8.41 -6.75
N ASN A 423 -19.93 8.78 -7.25
CA ASN A 423 -20.08 9.41 -8.57
C ASN A 423 -19.52 10.84 -8.64
N LYS A 424 -19.30 11.50 -7.48
CA LYS A 424 -18.65 12.81 -7.44
C LYS A 424 -17.12 12.65 -7.48
N PRO A 425 -16.38 13.64 -8.02
CA PRO A 425 -14.94 13.67 -7.88
C PRO A 425 -14.55 13.65 -6.39
N PRO A 426 -13.43 13.00 -6.04
CA PRO A 426 -12.97 12.99 -4.66
C PRO A 426 -12.47 14.38 -4.29
N LEU A 427 -12.54 14.74 -3.01
CA LEU A 427 -11.89 15.93 -2.49
C LEU A 427 -10.37 15.83 -2.64
N VAL A 428 -9.83 14.65 -2.30
CA VAL A 428 -8.41 14.34 -2.44
C VAL A 428 -8.29 12.90 -2.93
N SER A 429 -7.41 12.67 -3.89
CA SER A 429 -7.07 11.34 -4.39
C SER A 429 -5.60 11.30 -4.78
N HIS A 430 -4.94 10.19 -4.46
CA HIS A 430 -3.64 9.88 -5.02
C HIS A 430 -3.81 9.07 -6.31
N THR A 431 -2.88 9.21 -7.26
CA THR A 431 -2.81 8.32 -8.43
C THR A 431 -2.39 6.92 -7.99
N HIS A 432 -2.93 5.86 -8.59
CA HIS A 432 -2.48 4.51 -8.27
C HIS A 432 -0.99 4.35 -8.52
N ALA A 433 -0.24 3.94 -7.50
CA ALA A 433 1.21 3.80 -7.55
C ALA A 433 1.63 2.45 -6.97
N TYR A 434 2.68 1.85 -7.56
CA TYR A 434 3.29 0.59 -7.10
C TYR A 434 4.23 0.83 -5.91
N ASN A 435 3.79 1.62 -4.94
CA ASN A 435 4.55 1.94 -3.74
C ASN A 435 4.04 1.08 -2.57
N ARG A 436 4.93 0.70 -1.65
CA ARG A 436 4.52 0.02 -0.41
C ARG A 436 3.60 0.90 0.45
N GLU A 437 3.79 2.22 0.42
CA GLU A 437 2.96 3.18 1.13
C GLU A 437 2.66 4.39 0.24
N VAL A 438 1.40 4.82 0.18
CA VAL A 438 0.98 6.06 -0.47
C VAL A 438 0.49 7.07 0.57
N VAL A 439 1.04 8.28 0.51
CA VAL A 439 0.82 9.33 1.49
C VAL A 439 0.02 10.47 0.86
N VAL A 440 -1.01 10.93 1.56
CA VAL A 440 -1.95 11.96 1.11
C VAL A 440 -1.99 13.07 2.16
N PRO A 441 -1.12 14.08 2.06
CA PRO A 441 -1.16 15.27 2.90
C PRO A 441 -2.35 16.16 2.52
N THR A 442 -3.12 16.63 3.50
CA THR A 442 -4.26 17.51 3.23
C THR A 442 -4.62 18.39 4.44
N HIS A 443 -5.36 19.47 4.20
CA HIS A 443 -5.98 20.28 5.24
C HIS A 443 -7.51 20.09 5.19
N LEU A 444 -8.09 19.58 6.27
CA LEU A 444 -9.51 19.27 6.33
C LEU A 444 -10.24 20.25 7.26
N ASN A 445 -11.37 20.75 6.79
CA ASN A 445 -12.32 21.50 7.61
C ASN A 445 -13.13 20.55 8.51
N PRO A 446 -13.75 21.04 9.60
CA PRO A 446 -14.63 20.22 10.44
C PRO A 446 -15.69 19.48 9.63
N GLY A 447 -15.95 18.22 9.98
CA GLY A 447 -16.96 17.41 9.32
C GLY A 447 -16.65 15.91 9.26
N PHE A 448 -17.43 15.21 8.44
CA PHE A 448 -17.25 13.79 8.18
C PHE A 448 -16.70 13.57 6.77
N TYR A 449 -15.82 12.58 6.67
CA TYR A 449 -15.12 12.22 5.45
C TYR A 449 -15.21 10.71 5.22
N LEU A 450 -15.41 10.32 3.95
CA LEU A 450 -15.35 8.94 3.48
C LEU A 450 -13.96 8.69 2.92
N LEU A 451 -13.26 7.70 3.46
CA LEU A 451 -11.98 7.19 2.94
C LEU A 451 -12.21 5.86 2.25
N VAL A 452 -11.72 5.72 1.01
CA VAL A 452 -11.82 4.49 0.22
C VAL A 452 -10.43 4.11 -0.29
N PRO A 453 -9.74 3.15 0.33
CA PRO A 453 -8.53 2.57 -0.24
C PRO A 453 -8.87 1.60 -1.37
N SER A 454 -8.15 1.66 -2.49
CA SER A 454 -8.36 0.76 -3.62
C SER A 454 -7.05 0.35 -4.28
N THR A 455 -7.05 -0.85 -4.86
CA THR A 455 -6.09 -1.24 -5.89
C THR A 455 -6.47 -0.64 -7.24
N PHE A 456 -5.55 -0.67 -8.20
CA PHE A 456 -5.82 -0.27 -9.59
C PHE A 456 -6.64 -1.36 -10.29
N LEU A 457 -6.12 -2.59 -10.26
CA LEU A 457 -6.76 -3.74 -10.88
C LEU A 457 -7.92 -4.27 -10.03
N GLN A 458 -9.04 -4.55 -10.68
CA GLN A 458 -10.17 -5.24 -10.08
C GLN A 458 -9.78 -6.67 -9.70
N GLY A 459 -10.26 -7.14 -8.55
CA GLY A 459 -9.96 -8.49 -8.05
C GLY A 459 -8.55 -8.65 -7.49
N ALA A 460 -7.70 -7.62 -7.53
CA ALA A 460 -6.37 -7.64 -6.91
C ALA A 460 -6.50 -7.77 -5.39
N GLU A 461 -5.85 -8.78 -4.85
CA GLU A 461 -5.87 -9.10 -3.44
C GLU A 461 -4.71 -8.42 -2.72
N GLY A 462 -4.90 -8.20 -1.44
CA GLY A 462 -3.86 -7.64 -0.60
C GLY A 462 -4.40 -7.30 0.77
N ARG A 463 -3.48 -7.11 1.70
CA ARG A 463 -3.78 -6.56 3.00
C ARG A 463 -3.26 -5.10 3.01
N PHE A 464 -3.85 -4.23 3.83
CA PHE A 464 -3.33 -2.87 4.02
C PHE A 464 -3.49 -2.36 5.46
N LEU A 465 -2.80 -1.28 5.77
CA LEU A 465 -2.93 -0.45 6.97
C LEU A 465 -3.27 0.97 6.54
N LEU A 466 -4.43 1.45 6.97
CA LEU A 466 -4.82 2.86 6.83
C LEU A 466 -4.38 3.61 8.09
N ARG A 467 -3.56 4.65 7.93
CA ARG A 467 -3.03 5.48 9.00
C ARG A 467 -3.50 6.92 8.82
N VAL A 468 -3.79 7.59 9.94
CA VAL A 468 -4.22 8.98 9.98
C VAL A 468 -3.43 9.68 11.08
N HIS A 469 -2.63 10.68 10.72
CA HIS A 469 -1.92 11.55 11.65
C HIS A 469 -2.46 12.97 11.48
N SER A 470 -2.80 13.67 12.56
CA SER A 470 -3.43 14.99 12.49
C SER A 470 -2.99 15.92 13.60
N SER A 471 -2.93 17.21 13.27
CA SER A 471 -2.72 18.29 14.25
C SER A 471 -3.98 18.60 15.06
N CYS A 472 -5.16 18.10 14.65
CA CYS A 472 -6.41 18.32 15.35
C CYS A 472 -7.10 17.00 15.75
N SER A 473 -8.09 17.10 16.64
CA SER A 473 -8.86 15.93 17.07
C SER A 473 -9.58 15.28 15.89
N THR A 474 -9.30 13.99 15.70
CA THR A 474 -9.96 13.15 14.71
C THR A 474 -10.53 11.88 15.33
N SER A 475 -11.42 11.20 14.60
CA SER A 475 -11.82 9.83 14.92
C SER A 475 -11.92 9.01 13.65
N LEU A 476 -11.23 7.89 13.60
CA LEU A 476 -11.25 6.95 12.49
C LEU A 476 -12.06 5.70 12.86
N SER A 477 -12.96 5.27 11.98
CA SER A 477 -13.72 4.03 12.17
C SER A 477 -14.03 3.35 10.86
N VAL A 478 -14.17 2.03 10.88
CA VAL A 478 -14.67 1.29 9.71
C VAL A 478 -16.09 1.77 9.42
N MET A 479 -16.36 2.10 8.15
CA MET A 479 -17.74 2.25 7.72
C MET A 479 -18.33 0.86 7.76
N LYS A 480 -19.12 0.60 8.81
CA LYS A 480 -20.05 -0.52 8.81
C LYS A 480 -20.93 -0.29 7.59
N SER A 481 -20.63 -1.00 6.50
CA SER A 481 -21.72 -1.40 5.62
C SER A 481 -22.75 -2.04 6.56
N PRO A 482 -24.07 -1.86 6.32
CA PRO A 482 -24.99 -2.85 6.87
C PRO A 482 -24.35 -4.22 6.58
N PRO A 483 -24.35 -5.16 7.54
CA PRO A 483 -23.86 -6.50 7.23
C PRO A 483 -24.48 -6.90 5.89
N PRO A 484 -23.78 -7.60 4.98
CA PRO A 484 -24.51 -8.31 3.94
C PRO A 484 -25.56 -9.08 4.71
N LEU A 485 -26.84 -8.68 4.64
CA LEU A 485 -27.86 -8.94 5.66
C LEU A 485 -27.52 -10.25 6.34
N GLN A 486 -26.93 -10.15 7.54
CA GLN A 486 -26.54 -11.31 8.35
C GLN A 486 -27.78 -12.18 8.32
N HIS A 487 -27.70 -13.32 7.62
CA HIS A 487 -28.83 -14.15 7.19
C HIS A 487 -30.08 -13.73 7.93
N CYS A 488 -30.86 -12.81 7.33
CA CYS A 488 -32.13 -12.42 7.93
C CYS A 488 -32.85 -13.74 8.15
N SER A 489 -33.12 -14.02 9.43
CA SER A 489 -33.96 -15.10 9.92
C SER A 489 -34.90 -15.60 8.84
N GLU A 490 -34.65 -16.86 8.45
CA GLU A 490 -35.39 -17.70 7.51
C GLU A 490 -36.67 -17.06 6.97
N GLY A 491 -36.55 -16.41 5.82
CA GLY A 491 -37.57 -16.51 4.79
C GLY A 491 -37.04 -17.49 3.75
N GLU A 492 -37.84 -18.49 3.38
CA GLU A 492 -37.48 -19.37 2.27
C GLU A 492 -37.27 -18.51 1.01
N TRP A 493 -36.21 -18.81 0.26
CA TRP A 493 -35.97 -18.23 -1.05
C TRP A 493 -36.57 -19.17 -2.08
N GLU A 494 -37.51 -18.68 -2.86
CA GLU A 494 -38.01 -19.40 -4.02
C GLU A 494 -37.15 -19.02 -5.21
N THR A 495 -36.51 -20.02 -5.82
CA THR A 495 -35.75 -19.84 -7.06
C THR A 495 -36.51 -20.43 -8.21
N LEU A 496 -36.72 -19.62 -9.23
CA LEU A 496 -37.35 -20.03 -10.48
C LEU A 496 -36.34 -19.76 -11.59
N SER A 497 -36.09 -20.79 -12.40
CA SER A 497 -35.22 -20.71 -13.56
C SER A 497 -36.05 -20.87 -14.82
N SER A 498 -35.87 -19.96 -15.76
CA SER A 498 -36.48 -20.01 -17.09
C SER A 498 -35.38 -20.05 -18.13
N HIS A 499 -35.46 -21.01 -19.04
CA HIS A 499 -34.59 -21.05 -20.20
C HIS A 499 -35.22 -20.27 -21.36
N GLY A 500 -34.39 -19.61 -22.15
CA GLY A 500 -34.82 -18.87 -23.33
C GLY A 500 -33.74 -18.84 -24.40
N CYS A 501 -34.08 -18.24 -25.54
CA CYS A 501 -33.11 -17.97 -26.59
C CYS A 501 -33.41 -16.65 -27.29
N TRP A 502 -32.35 -15.96 -27.70
CA TRP A 502 -32.42 -14.92 -28.72
C TRP A 502 -32.24 -15.60 -30.08
N SER A 503 -33.21 -15.40 -30.98
CA SER A 503 -33.22 -15.94 -32.33
C SER A 503 -33.31 -14.79 -33.34
N VAL A 504 -32.44 -14.83 -34.34
CA VAL A 504 -32.38 -13.87 -35.46
C VAL A 504 -33.76 -13.79 -36.12
N GLY A 505 -34.26 -12.58 -36.36
CA GLY A 505 -35.55 -12.31 -36.99
C GLY A 505 -36.79 -12.57 -36.13
N SER A 506 -36.66 -13.02 -34.87
CA SER A 506 -37.82 -13.22 -33.99
C SER A 506 -37.64 -12.63 -32.59
N THR A 507 -36.65 -13.09 -31.82
CA THR A 507 -36.47 -12.73 -30.40
C THR A 507 -35.16 -12.01 -30.09
N ALA A 508 -34.29 -11.80 -31.08
CA ALA A 508 -33.03 -11.08 -30.93
C ALA A 508 -33.20 -9.56 -31.12
N GLY A 509 -34.03 -8.94 -30.28
CA GLY A 509 -34.43 -7.53 -30.42
C GLY A 509 -33.37 -6.49 -30.04
N GLY A 510 -32.27 -6.89 -29.39
CA GLY A 510 -31.20 -5.96 -28.98
C GLY A 510 -31.58 -5.08 -27.78
N SER A 511 -30.68 -4.18 -27.36
CA SER A 511 -30.90 -3.31 -26.20
C SER A 511 -32.03 -2.29 -26.42
N ARG A 512 -32.47 -1.61 -25.34
CA ARG A 512 -33.56 -0.61 -25.37
C ARG A 512 -33.32 0.58 -26.33
N ASN A 513 -32.08 0.74 -26.81
CA ASN A 513 -31.72 1.75 -27.80
C ASN A 513 -32.19 1.41 -29.23
N PHE A 514 -32.61 0.16 -29.47
CA PHE A 514 -33.09 -0.31 -30.76
C PHE A 514 -34.62 -0.38 -30.77
N THR A 515 -35.23 0.01 -31.88
CA THR A 515 -36.70 -0.07 -32.08
C THR A 515 -37.22 -1.51 -32.00
N THR A 516 -36.35 -2.47 -32.30
CA THR A 516 -36.60 -3.92 -32.21
C THR A 516 -36.54 -4.47 -30.78
N HIS A 517 -36.21 -3.67 -29.75
CA HIS A 517 -36.09 -4.13 -28.37
C HIS A 517 -37.34 -4.87 -27.85
N GLY A 518 -38.53 -4.45 -28.32
CA GLY A 518 -39.80 -5.07 -27.92
C GLY A 518 -39.96 -6.53 -28.37
N LEU A 519 -39.11 -7.01 -29.29
CA LEU A 519 -39.06 -8.39 -29.76
C LEU A 519 -38.35 -9.35 -28.80
N ASN A 520 -37.54 -8.83 -27.86
CA ASN A 520 -36.85 -9.67 -26.88
C ASN A 520 -37.84 -10.50 -26.04
N PRO A 521 -37.42 -11.68 -25.54
CA PRO A 521 -38.25 -12.52 -24.68
C PRO A 521 -38.78 -11.74 -23.48
N ARG A 522 -40.02 -12.04 -23.07
CA ARG A 522 -40.68 -11.41 -21.91
C ARG A 522 -40.99 -12.47 -20.89
N ILE A 523 -40.33 -12.40 -19.75
CA ILE A 523 -40.44 -13.42 -18.70
C ILE A 523 -41.19 -12.81 -17.52
N PRO A 524 -42.46 -13.17 -17.29
CA PRO A 524 -43.22 -12.66 -16.17
C PRO A 524 -42.78 -13.30 -14.85
N PHE A 525 -42.80 -12.53 -13.78
CA PHE A 525 -42.65 -13.04 -12.42
C PHE A 525 -43.47 -12.21 -11.43
N THR A 526 -43.76 -12.78 -10.26
CA THR A 526 -44.54 -12.11 -9.22
C THR A 526 -43.73 -12.03 -7.93
N VAL A 527 -43.74 -10.86 -7.31
CA VAL A 527 -43.19 -10.66 -5.96
C VAL A 527 -44.37 -10.66 -5.01
N THR A 528 -44.39 -11.62 -4.07
CA THR A 528 -45.52 -11.82 -3.15
C THR A 528 -45.23 -11.32 -1.74
N TYR A 529 -43.97 -11.07 -1.42
CA TYR A 529 -43.52 -10.70 -0.08
C TYR A 529 -42.40 -9.65 -0.10
N ASP A 530 -42.52 -8.67 0.79
CA ASP A 530 -41.52 -7.63 0.99
C ASP A 530 -41.13 -7.54 2.48
N PRO A 531 -39.92 -8.00 2.85
CA PRO A 531 -39.38 -7.91 4.20
C PRO A 531 -38.69 -6.56 4.51
N GLY A 532 -38.79 -5.54 3.65
CA GLY A 532 -38.19 -4.22 3.88
C GLY A 532 -36.71 -4.12 3.48
N GLY A 533 -36.26 -4.94 2.53
CA GLY A 533 -34.89 -4.95 1.98
C GLY A 533 -34.82 -5.63 0.61
N ASN A 534 -33.61 -5.84 0.07
CA ASN A 534 -33.46 -6.56 -1.20
C ASN A 534 -34.09 -7.95 -1.10
N ASN A 535 -35.12 -8.18 -1.91
CA ASN A 535 -35.96 -9.36 -1.87
C ASN A 535 -35.99 -10.10 -3.21
N VAL A 536 -35.30 -9.61 -4.24
CA VAL A 536 -35.23 -10.24 -5.57
C VAL A 536 -33.80 -10.18 -6.12
N LYS A 537 -33.22 -11.33 -6.43
CA LYS A 537 -31.99 -11.46 -7.24
C LYS A 537 -32.36 -11.99 -8.63
N VAL A 538 -31.89 -11.33 -9.68
CA VAL A 538 -32.03 -11.79 -11.06
C VAL A 538 -30.65 -12.00 -11.66
N THR A 539 -30.42 -13.17 -12.23
CA THR A 539 -29.18 -13.56 -12.92
C THR A 539 -29.52 -14.01 -14.34
N LEU A 540 -28.90 -13.38 -15.33
CA LEU A 540 -28.97 -13.77 -16.74
C LEU A 540 -27.63 -14.39 -17.12
N CYS A 541 -27.64 -15.66 -17.52
CA CYS A 541 -26.48 -16.40 -18.00
C CYS A 541 -26.67 -16.77 -19.48
N GLN A 542 -25.72 -16.43 -20.35
CA GLN A 542 -25.73 -16.88 -21.74
C GLN A 542 -25.00 -18.21 -21.87
N ASN A 543 -25.49 -19.12 -22.71
CA ASN A 543 -24.88 -20.41 -22.95
C ASN A 543 -23.99 -20.34 -24.20
N ARG A 544 -22.86 -19.62 -24.07
CA ARG A 544 -21.85 -19.45 -25.13
C ARG A 544 -20.44 -19.73 -24.56
N PRO A 545 -19.45 -20.13 -25.38
CA PRO A 545 -18.07 -20.25 -24.95
C PRO A 545 -17.43 -18.88 -24.72
N GLU A 546 -16.50 -18.80 -23.76
CA GLU A 546 -15.90 -17.54 -23.23
C GLU A 546 -15.27 -16.64 -24.31
N ASN A 547 -14.78 -17.22 -25.40
CA ASN A 547 -14.17 -16.50 -26.52
C ASN A 547 -15.17 -15.87 -27.50
N SER A 548 -16.48 -16.03 -27.30
CA SER A 548 -17.53 -15.57 -28.23
C SER A 548 -18.73 -14.94 -27.53
N LEU A 549 -18.52 -14.37 -26.34
CA LEU A 549 -19.59 -13.81 -25.51
C LEU A 549 -20.22 -12.56 -26.13
N HIS A 550 -21.55 -12.54 -26.16
CA HIS A 550 -22.29 -11.33 -26.48
C HIS A 550 -22.31 -10.39 -25.28
N ALA A 551 -22.43 -9.09 -25.52
CA ALA A 551 -22.76 -8.16 -24.46
C ALA A 551 -24.23 -8.39 -24.03
N ILE A 552 -24.46 -8.84 -22.80
CA ILE A 552 -25.80 -9.19 -22.29
C ILE A 552 -26.24 -8.28 -21.15
N GLY A 553 -27.55 -8.07 -21.04
CA GLY A 553 -28.18 -7.21 -20.03
C GLY A 553 -29.68 -7.46 -19.98
N PHE A 554 -30.36 -6.89 -18.98
CA PHE A 554 -31.80 -7.04 -18.85
C PHE A 554 -32.47 -5.84 -18.17
N HIS A 555 -33.78 -5.70 -18.41
CA HIS A 555 -34.61 -4.67 -17.81
C HIS A 555 -35.83 -5.30 -17.13
N ILE A 556 -36.21 -4.77 -15.97
CA ILE A 556 -37.38 -5.20 -15.21
C ILE A 556 -38.43 -4.09 -15.26
N TYR A 557 -39.67 -4.44 -15.56
CA TYR A 557 -40.81 -3.54 -15.63
C TYR A 557 -41.89 -3.98 -14.66
N LYS A 558 -42.50 -3.03 -13.94
CA LYS A 558 -43.69 -3.30 -13.13
C LYS A 558 -44.91 -3.32 -14.03
N VAL A 559 -45.73 -4.37 -13.93
CA VAL A 559 -47.00 -4.45 -14.66
C VAL A 559 -48.05 -3.64 -13.87
N PRO A 560 -48.74 -2.67 -14.49
CA PRO A 560 -49.82 -1.93 -13.82
C PRO A 560 -50.98 -2.85 -13.44
N ASP A 561 -51.67 -2.55 -12.34
CA ASP A 561 -52.88 -3.28 -11.94
C ASP A 561 -54.06 -2.87 -12.86
N GLY A 562 -54.21 -3.62 -13.96
CA GLY A 562 -55.23 -3.45 -14.98
C GLY A 562 -54.82 -4.23 -16.24
N ASP A 563 -55.76 -4.93 -16.88
CA ASP A 563 -55.54 -5.96 -17.91
C ASP A 563 -55.11 -5.38 -19.29
N SER A 564 -54.20 -4.41 -19.28
CA SER A 564 -53.72 -3.71 -20.47
C SER A 564 -52.31 -4.19 -20.83
N LEU A 565 -52.22 -4.98 -21.90
CA LEU A 565 -50.99 -5.28 -22.62
C LEU A 565 -50.42 -3.98 -23.23
N LEU A 566 -49.85 -3.11 -22.41
CA LEU A 566 -49.12 -1.92 -22.86
C LEU A 566 -47.73 -2.33 -23.35
N SER A 567 -47.38 -1.87 -24.55
CA SER A 567 -46.09 -2.11 -25.19
C SER A 567 -44.93 -1.58 -24.32
N PRO A 568 -43.92 -2.41 -23.95
CA PRO A 568 -42.81 -2.01 -23.06
C PRO A 568 -41.98 -0.81 -23.53
N GLY A 569 -42.08 -0.42 -24.81
CA GLY A 569 -41.41 0.77 -25.35
C GLY A 569 -41.86 2.08 -24.71
N ALA A 570 -43.08 2.13 -24.13
CA ALA A 570 -43.63 3.33 -23.50
C ALA A 570 -43.38 3.42 -21.98
N MET A 571 -42.82 2.38 -21.35
CA MET A 571 -42.59 2.33 -19.90
C MET A 571 -41.10 2.50 -19.54
N SER A 572 -40.84 3.11 -18.39
CA SER A 572 -39.51 3.13 -17.77
C SER A 572 -39.28 1.86 -16.95
N PRO A 573 -38.09 1.23 -17.04
CA PRO A 573 -37.77 0.07 -16.22
C PRO A 573 -37.62 0.48 -14.75
N VAL A 574 -38.11 -0.36 -13.84
CA VAL A 574 -37.93 -0.18 -12.39
C VAL A 574 -36.53 -0.61 -11.94
N VAL A 575 -35.92 -1.55 -12.65
CA VAL A 575 -34.55 -2.05 -12.42
C VAL A 575 -33.92 -2.37 -13.76
N SER A 576 -32.63 -2.06 -13.93
CA SER A 576 -31.87 -2.37 -15.14
C SER A 576 -30.51 -2.94 -14.79
N CYS A 577 -30.10 -3.98 -15.50
CA CYS A 577 -28.76 -4.54 -15.49
C CYS A 577 -28.01 -4.04 -16.73
N VAL A 578 -27.54 -2.80 -16.66
CA VAL A 578 -26.83 -2.09 -17.73
C VAL A 578 -25.59 -1.36 -17.16
N PRO A 579 -24.54 -1.11 -17.98
CA PRO A 579 -24.41 -1.42 -19.40
C PRO A 579 -24.38 -2.93 -19.69
N HIS A 580 -24.81 -3.33 -20.88
CA HIS A 580 -24.64 -4.71 -21.33
C HIS A 580 -23.16 -5.10 -21.28
N ALA A 581 -22.85 -6.27 -20.74
CA ALA A 581 -21.48 -6.69 -20.50
C ALA A 581 -21.13 -7.97 -21.27
N HIS A 582 -19.93 -8.03 -21.85
CA HIS A 582 -19.35 -9.24 -22.41
C HIS A 582 -18.92 -10.19 -21.29
N SER A 583 -19.90 -10.87 -20.70
CA SER A 583 -19.71 -11.78 -19.55
C SER A 583 -20.60 -13.01 -19.73
N GLN A 584 -20.17 -14.15 -19.18
CA GLN A 584 -20.98 -15.38 -19.15
C GLN A 584 -22.31 -15.12 -18.44
N GLU A 585 -22.26 -14.33 -17.36
CA GLU A 585 -23.43 -13.96 -16.57
C GLU A 585 -23.43 -12.48 -16.15
N VAL A 586 -24.62 -11.94 -15.94
CA VAL A 586 -24.86 -10.62 -15.35
C VAL A 586 -25.98 -10.74 -14.32
N SER A 587 -25.84 -10.06 -13.18
CA SER A 587 -26.78 -10.19 -12.06
C SER A 587 -27.11 -8.85 -11.41
N VAL A 588 -28.36 -8.70 -10.96
CA VAL A 588 -28.78 -7.58 -10.10
C VAL A 588 -29.49 -8.13 -8.87
N PHE A 589 -29.10 -7.62 -7.70
CA PHE A 589 -29.81 -7.85 -6.46
C PHE A 589 -30.53 -6.57 -6.05
N CYS A 590 -31.85 -6.61 -6.03
CA CYS A 590 -32.69 -5.43 -5.91
C CYS A 590 -33.86 -5.66 -4.94
N HIS A 591 -34.51 -4.55 -4.61
CA HIS A 591 -35.73 -4.51 -3.85
C HIS A 591 -36.90 -4.18 -4.78
N LEU A 592 -37.93 -5.02 -4.77
CA LEU A 592 -39.17 -4.84 -5.51
C LEU A 592 -40.35 -4.96 -4.55
N GLN A 593 -41.30 -4.03 -4.65
CA GLN A 593 -42.55 -4.10 -3.90
C GLN A 593 -43.40 -5.29 -4.37
N PRO A 594 -44.35 -5.80 -3.58
CA PRO A 594 -45.24 -6.86 -4.03
C PRO A 594 -46.01 -6.42 -5.30
N GLY A 595 -46.11 -7.32 -6.27
CA GLY A 595 -46.71 -7.04 -7.58
C GLY A 595 -46.22 -7.94 -8.71
N LYS A 596 -46.81 -7.76 -9.90
CA LYS A 596 -46.43 -8.47 -11.13
C LYS A 596 -45.38 -7.70 -11.90
N TYR A 597 -44.40 -8.40 -12.45
CA TYR A 597 -43.26 -7.83 -13.16
C TYR A 597 -42.94 -8.62 -14.43
N ILE A 598 -42.26 -7.97 -15.37
CA ILE A 598 -41.73 -8.60 -16.60
C ILE A 598 -40.23 -8.30 -16.69
N ILE A 599 -39.43 -9.33 -16.95
CA ILE A 599 -38.00 -9.22 -17.26
C ILE A 599 -37.83 -9.36 -18.77
N ILE A 600 -37.07 -8.42 -19.35
CA ILE A 600 -36.68 -8.45 -20.76
C ILE A 600 -35.16 -8.64 -20.83
N PRO A 601 -34.66 -9.88 -20.97
CA PRO A 601 -33.26 -10.15 -21.26
C PRO A 601 -32.93 -9.83 -22.72
N SER A 602 -31.79 -9.21 -22.96
CA SER A 602 -31.37 -8.75 -24.29
C SER A 602 -29.86 -8.84 -24.46
N THR A 603 -29.43 -9.09 -25.70
CA THR A 603 -28.09 -8.73 -26.16
C THR A 603 -28.01 -7.22 -26.41
N TYR A 604 -26.80 -6.66 -26.47
CA TYR A 604 -26.62 -5.25 -26.76
C TYR A 604 -27.07 -4.91 -28.19
N GLN A 605 -26.52 -5.63 -29.18
CA GLN A 605 -26.90 -5.52 -30.59
C GLN A 605 -28.08 -6.44 -30.90
N PRO A 606 -28.99 -6.03 -31.81
CA PRO A 606 -30.02 -6.91 -32.36
C PRO A 606 -29.41 -8.00 -33.25
N GLU A 607 -30.22 -9.00 -33.62
CA GLU A 607 -29.83 -10.09 -34.53
C GLU A 607 -28.67 -10.98 -34.05
N LEU A 608 -28.45 -11.03 -32.73
CA LEU A 608 -27.49 -11.93 -32.10
C LEU A 608 -28.20 -13.15 -31.49
N SER A 609 -27.80 -14.36 -31.90
CA SER A 609 -28.39 -15.60 -31.39
C SER A 609 -27.61 -16.21 -30.22
N ALA A 610 -28.31 -16.55 -29.15
CA ALA A 610 -27.77 -17.36 -28.07
C ALA A 610 -28.90 -17.97 -27.23
N HIS A 611 -28.63 -19.13 -26.63
CA HIS A 611 -29.43 -19.61 -25.52
C HIS A 611 -29.03 -18.88 -24.24
N PHE A 612 -29.99 -18.69 -23.34
CA PHE A 612 -29.73 -18.13 -22.03
C PHE A 612 -30.57 -18.82 -20.96
N THR A 613 -30.11 -18.72 -19.73
CA THR A 613 -30.83 -19.12 -18.53
C THR A 613 -31.03 -17.88 -17.69
N LEU A 614 -32.30 -17.58 -17.38
CA LEU A 614 -32.67 -16.52 -16.45
C LEU A 614 -33.05 -17.18 -15.13
N THR A 615 -32.32 -16.86 -14.07
CA THR A 615 -32.61 -17.32 -12.72
C THR A 615 -33.08 -16.12 -11.91
N PHE A 616 -34.28 -16.21 -11.34
CA PHE A 616 -34.78 -15.22 -10.41
C PHE A 616 -35.08 -15.87 -9.07
N THR A 617 -34.57 -15.26 -8.02
CA THR A 617 -34.67 -15.74 -6.64
C THR A 617 -35.37 -14.67 -5.83
N CYS A 618 -36.58 -14.97 -5.34
CA CYS A 618 -37.38 -14.05 -4.53
C CYS A 618 -37.56 -14.57 -3.10
N ARG A 619 -37.71 -13.65 -2.15
CA ARG A 619 -38.10 -14.01 -0.77
C ARG A 619 -39.59 -14.27 -0.72
N ILE A 620 -39.99 -15.38 -0.09
CA ILE A 620 -41.40 -15.73 0.14
C ILE A 620 -41.71 -15.80 1.65
N ASN A 621 -42.98 -15.61 2.00
CA ASN A 621 -43.49 -15.76 3.37
C ASN A 621 -44.37 -17.01 3.44
N ARG A 622 -43.79 -18.15 3.83
CA ARG A 622 -44.56 -19.34 4.23
C ARG A 622 -44.60 -19.41 5.74
N LYS A 623 -45.81 -19.41 6.32
CA LYS A 623 -45.98 -19.96 7.66
C LYS A 623 -45.77 -21.46 7.56
N ALA A 624 -44.87 -22.02 8.37
CA ALA A 624 -44.74 -23.45 8.52
C ALA A 624 -46.11 -24.02 8.91
N MET A 625 -46.73 -24.79 8.03
CA MET A 625 -47.73 -25.75 8.48
C MET A 625 -46.97 -26.84 9.22
N GLN A 626 -47.03 -26.80 10.55
CA GLN A 626 -46.67 -27.96 11.35
C GLN A 626 -47.69 -29.06 11.04
N SER A 627 -47.35 -29.92 10.06
CA SER A 627 -47.93 -31.25 9.99
C SER A 627 -47.38 -32.04 11.18
N GLN A 628 -48.20 -32.25 12.20
CA GLN A 628 -47.94 -33.31 13.17
C GLN A 628 -48.25 -34.65 12.48
N GLU A 629 -47.22 -35.28 11.92
CA GLU A 629 -47.30 -36.70 11.62
C GLU A 629 -47.28 -37.48 12.93
N LEU A 630 -48.45 -37.95 13.36
CA LEU A 630 -48.58 -39.09 14.25
C LEU A 630 -48.37 -40.35 13.41
N LEU A 631 -47.26 -41.06 13.65
CA LEU A 631 -47.02 -42.40 13.10
C LEU A 631 -48.27 -43.28 13.29
N GLY A 632 -48.85 -43.77 12.20
CA GLY A 632 -49.68 -44.99 12.25
C GLY A 632 -51.05 -45.00 11.58
N HIS A 633 -51.51 -43.95 10.89
CA HIS A 633 -52.78 -44.05 10.14
C HIS A 633 -52.68 -43.48 8.72
N ALA A 634 -53.10 -44.30 7.75
CA ALA A 634 -53.19 -43.92 6.34
C ALA A 634 -54.14 -42.73 6.17
N VAL A 635 -53.62 -41.62 5.65
CA VAL A 635 -54.42 -40.43 5.34
C VAL A 635 -55.18 -40.71 4.05
N GLN A 636 -56.51 -40.72 4.15
CA GLN A 636 -57.42 -40.76 3.02
C GLN A 636 -57.47 -39.36 2.39
N GLU A 637 -57.04 -39.26 1.14
CA GLU A 637 -57.02 -38.02 0.38
C GLU A 637 -58.47 -37.58 0.05
N VAL A 638 -58.96 -36.51 0.69
CA VAL A 638 -60.25 -35.90 0.33
C VAL A 638 -59.98 -34.74 -0.61
N SER A 639 -60.22 -34.98 -1.90
CA SER A 639 -60.21 -33.97 -2.95
C SER A 639 -61.46 -33.09 -2.84
N CYS A 640 -61.31 -31.86 -2.37
CA CYS A 640 -62.35 -30.84 -2.52
C CYS A 640 -62.08 -30.04 -3.80
N ILE A 641 -62.74 -30.42 -4.89
CA ILE A 641 -62.79 -29.63 -6.12
C ILE A 641 -63.85 -28.54 -5.91
N SER A 642 -63.42 -27.30 -5.68
CA SER A 642 -64.30 -26.13 -5.84
C SER A 642 -64.21 -25.62 -7.27
N VAL A 643 -65.14 -26.10 -8.10
CA VAL A 643 -65.43 -25.57 -9.44
C VAL A 643 -66.09 -24.20 -9.29
N MET A 644 -65.44 -23.11 -9.72
CA MET A 644 -66.18 -21.88 -10.06
C MET A 644 -66.79 -22.05 -11.45
N ARG A 645 -68.12 -22.10 -11.48
CA ARG A 645 -68.94 -22.04 -12.69
C ARG A 645 -68.79 -20.66 -13.37
N ARG A 646 -68.74 -20.74 -14.70
CA ARG A 646 -68.83 -19.72 -15.76
C ARG A 646 -69.14 -18.28 -15.38
#